data_AF-A0A512PFQ1-F1
#
_entry.id   AF-A0A512PFQ1-F1
#
_cell.length_a   1.000
_cell.length_b   1.000
_cell.length_c   1.000
_cell.angle_alpha   90.00
_cell.angle_beta   90.00
_cell.angle_gamma   90.00
#
_symmetry.space_group_name_H-M   'P 1'
#
loop_
_entity.id
_entity.type
_entity.pdbx_description
1 polymer ?
#
loop_
_entity_poly.entity_id
_entity_poly.type
_entity_poly.pdbx_seq_one_letter_code
_entity_poly.pdbx_strand_id
1 'polypeptide(L)'
;MRRVGRGTIALGLALPFALGVGVGAAVFHAGAGAKDVAVPDGWAAVWPSAHTLEGEDVVLAWGDLAGADPTSAPEDVRFDPAVALERLEDLYALDVDELVVAREDGPAGEHKVVVVVDDTWSQAAGATDTAGPESTTPSGGTLASVLADAGEDGSAAAPRPLASVTGGVGLLEVDSAHLGGDAWELARGFAEVVQHFALLERPDPGPLPEGSQTFWDASAGYLASLAVPGHADDLADLVRSPELAWSSARLGTGGRLLLEYLAERDGPQVIGEVWRGAHADELPLDAYRRLTGLSSEALHRRITEYAMRTVTWDLAGSDGLAAAIDEIDPLLLQDRATPVEADPTTAGVYRVTGSFAPSDQGYALVRLVPDSDGTTVRVRLRGHEDAATGAGWSYGFVAIGDGLPRYSTVTESSDAEIDFTLRDREHELYLVVVGAPSVSHDYGAAAAGSTYRYPFEIAVQGAGVVTADPEATVEGAHRHVNGGGWVDDRAAVADTVYVAPGAVVRGAARLSGSVRVEGRAWVADGAVLGDAVVVRDSAVVAPGASLGGDVVVGGDAVVSLTCTAGRYLANDTSRPCDGGIGEPDVNEPVTPFAAADLTLGAGPTPSPVPTAPETEPTATPSAAPTAPGASPTSPARQGGPTADSPGGRETGQPSGPPTGGGVDPPDPVAAGCTATYTAKTWPGGFQGTIVLTAGSEGLQAWTLTWTLPEGQQITEAWAVMLGTRGSSVTGENTSWNGTVAAGQSISLGVNGTAEGDSGSVVPAVTCTRTR
;
A
#
# COMPACT_ATOMS: atom_id res chain seq x y z
N MET A 1 -22.25 -21.44 39.44
CA MET A 1 -21.02 -20.75 39.89
C MET A 1 -19.81 -21.63 39.61
N ARG A 2 -19.13 -21.39 38.49
CA ARG A 2 -17.68 -21.58 38.29
C ARG A 2 -17.35 -21.01 36.90
N ARG A 3 -16.55 -19.93 36.90
CA ARG A 3 -15.95 -19.32 35.71
C ARG A 3 -14.90 -20.29 35.18
N VAL A 4 -14.92 -20.57 33.89
CA VAL A 4 -13.82 -21.19 33.13
C VAL A 4 -13.47 -20.19 32.03
N GLY A 5 -12.19 -19.85 31.94
CA GLY A 5 -11.65 -18.79 31.09
C GLY A 5 -11.72 -19.12 29.60
N ARG A 6 -12.02 -18.09 28.81
CA ARG A 6 -11.82 -18.05 27.36
C ARG A 6 -10.38 -17.61 27.11
N GLY A 7 -9.63 -18.39 26.35
CA GLY A 7 -8.24 -18.10 26.03
C GLY A 7 -7.56 -19.30 25.39
N THR A 8 -8.05 -19.76 24.24
CA THR A 8 -7.32 -20.64 23.29
C THR A 8 -8.13 -20.84 21.99
N ILE A 9 -8.16 -19.84 21.10
CA ILE A 9 -8.52 -20.04 19.67
C ILE A 9 -7.77 -18.96 18.87
N ALA A 10 -6.58 -19.26 18.31
CA ALA A 10 -5.92 -18.42 17.29
C ALA A 10 -4.65 -19.09 16.70
N LEU A 11 -4.63 -20.41 16.51
CA LEU A 11 -3.52 -21.06 15.78
C LEU A 11 -3.99 -22.24 14.90
N GLY A 12 -5.27 -22.23 14.51
CA GLY A 12 -5.93 -23.41 13.93
C GLY A 12 -6.37 -23.32 12.47
N LEU A 13 -6.55 -22.13 11.88
CA LEU A 13 -7.25 -22.00 10.60
C LEU A 13 -6.54 -20.99 9.70
N ALA A 14 -5.49 -21.44 9.02
CA ALA A 14 -4.94 -20.80 7.83
C ALA A 14 -4.60 -21.88 6.77
N LEU A 15 -5.24 -23.06 6.84
CA LEU A 15 -4.74 -24.26 6.16
C LEU A 15 -5.75 -25.19 5.45
N PRO A 16 -7.03 -24.84 5.18
CA PRO A 16 -7.80 -25.67 4.25
C PRO A 16 -8.43 -24.98 3.04
N PHE A 17 -8.37 -23.65 2.85
CA PHE A 17 -9.08 -23.02 1.72
C PHE A 17 -8.59 -23.56 0.35
N ALA A 18 -7.28 -23.77 0.20
CA ALA A 18 -6.68 -24.30 -1.03
C ALA A 18 -6.81 -25.84 -1.24
N LEU A 19 -7.17 -26.62 -0.21
CA LEU A 19 -7.09 -28.09 -0.25
C LEU A 19 -8.44 -28.83 -0.18
N GLY A 20 -9.57 -28.13 0.01
CA GLY A 20 -10.89 -28.78 0.02
C GLY A 20 -11.07 -29.84 1.10
N VAL A 21 -10.38 -29.69 2.25
CA VAL A 21 -10.53 -30.58 3.42
C VAL A 21 -11.04 -29.78 4.59
N GLY A 22 -12.36 -29.80 4.79
CA GLY A 22 -13.02 -29.16 5.93
C GLY A 22 -12.56 -29.74 7.27
N VAL A 23 -12.07 -28.86 8.15
CA VAL A 23 -12.00 -29.11 9.60
C VAL A 23 -12.63 -27.92 10.30
N GLY A 24 -13.97 -27.92 10.36
CA GLY A 24 -14.74 -26.94 11.12
C GLY A 24 -14.42 -27.02 12.62
N ALA A 25 -13.75 -25.99 13.14
CA ALA A 25 -13.82 -25.69 14.56
C ALA A 25 -15.05 -24.80 14.78
N ALA A 26 -16.21 -25.41 15.02
CA ALA A 26 -17.45 -24.69 15.31
C ALA A 26 -17.28 -23.78 16.54
N VAL A 27 -17.07 -22.48 16.32
CA VAL A 27 -17.21 -21.46 17.35
C VAL A 27 -18.68 -21.07 17.39
N PHE A 28 -19.48 -21.79 18.20
CA PHE A 28 -20.87 -21.43 18.43
C PHE A 28 -20.98 -20.01 19.03
N HIS A 29 -21.39 -19.04 18.21
CA HIS A 29 -21.86 -17.75 18.67
C HIS A 29 -23.32 -17.87 19.11
N ALA A 30 -23.52 -18.03 20.41
CA ALA A 30 -24.85 -17.89 20.99
C ALA A 30 -25.22 -16.39 21.04
N GLY A 31 -25.94 -15.86 20.05
CA GLY A 31 -26.33 -14.45 20.11
C GLY A 31 -27.24 -13.83 19.04
N ALA A 32 -27.20 -14.21 17.77
CA ALA A 32 -28.03 -13.59 16.72
C ALA A 32 -29.28 -14.44 16.41
N GLY A 33 -30.40 -13.81 16.05
CA GLY A 33 -31.53 -14.54 15.48
C GLY A 33 -31.13 -15.16 14.14
N ALA A 34 -31.75 -16.27 13.74
CA ALA A 34 -31.49 -16.85 12.42
C ALA A 34 -31.80 -15.82 11.32
N LYS A 35 -30.84 -15.54 10.44
CA LYS A 35 -31.03 -14.63 9.29
C LYS A 35 -32.01 -15.24 8.30
N ASP A 36 -32.92 -14.42 7.80
CA ASP A 36 -33.87 -14.80 6.77
C ASP A 36 -33.30 -14.53 5.37
N VAL A 37 -33.72 -15.32 4.38
CA VAL A 37 -33.44 -15.06 2.96
C VAL A 37 -34.35 -13.94 2.45
N ALA A 38 -33.76 -12.84 1.99
CA ALA A 38 -34.45 -11.79 1.25
C ALA A 38 -34.04 -11.83 -0.22
N VAL A 39 -35.00 -11.94 -1.14
CA VAL A 39 -34.73 -12.12 -2.57
C VAL A 39 -34.59 -10.76 -3.25
N PRO A 40 -33.48 -10.48 -3.97
CA PRO A 40 -33.34 -9.26 -4.74
C PRO A 40 -34.42 -9.10 -5.82
N ASP A 41 -34.90 -7.87 -6.04
CA ASP A 41 -36.01 -7.58 -6.96
C ASP A 41 -35.75 -8.10 -8.40
N GLY A 42 -34.51 -8.00 -8.89
CA GLY A 42 -34.10 -8.47 -10.22
C GLY A 42 -34.22 -9.99 -10.41
N TRP A 43 -34.23 -10.74 -9.31
CA TRP A 43 -34.28 -12.21 -9.29
C TRP A 43 -35.65 -12.76 -8.88
N ALA A 44 -36.56 -11.92 -8.39
CA ALA A 44 -37.87 -12.31 -7.86
C ALA A 44 -38.74 -13.12 -8.84
N ALA A 45 -38.61 -12.88 -10.16
CA ALA A 45 -39.40 -13.56 -11.18
C ALA A 45 -38.98 -15.03 -11.39
N VAL A 46 -37.69 -15.34 -11.26
CA VAL A 46 -37.13 -16.68 -11.48
C VAL A 46 -36.87 -17.44 -10.18
N TRP A 47 -36.83 -16.73 -9.05
CA TRP A 47 -36.58 -17.31 -7.72
C TRP A 47 -37.50 -18.48 -7.34
N PRO A 48 -38.82 -18.48 -7.65
CA PRO A 48 -39.69 -19.62 -7.32
C PRO A 48 -39.29 -20.94 -8.00
N SER A 49 -38.50 -20.87 -9.07
CA SER A 49 -37.93 -22.03 -9.77
C SER A 49 -36.46 -22.29 -9.44
N ALA A 50 -35.85 -21.45 -8.58
CA ALA A 50 -34.47 -21.62 -8.16
C ALA A 50 -34.30 -22.90 -7.34
N HIS A 51 -33.16 -23.53 -7.50
CA HIS A 51 -32.63 -24.45 -6.50
C HIS A 51 -31.80 -23.64 -5.51
N THR A 52 -31.97 -23.89 -4.20
CA THR A 52 -31.24 -23.18 -3.16
C THR A 52 -30.61 -24.13 -2.15
N LEU A 53 -29.46 -23.71 -1.60
CA LEU A 53 -28.83 -24.32 -0.45
C LEU A 53 -28.49 -23.20 0.55
N GLU A 54 -29.03 -23.30 1.77
CA GLU A 54 -28.89 -22.27 2.80
C GLU A 54 -27.88 -22.72 3.87
N GLY A 55 -26.93 -21.83 4.18
CA GLY A 55 -26.02 -21.94 5.33
C GLY A 55 -26.51 -21.08 6.50
N GLU A 56 -25.61 -20.57 7.34
CA GLU A 56 -25.96 -19.70 8.48
C GLU A 56 -26.16 -18.27 8.00
N ASP A 57 -25.19 -17.76 7.23
CA ASP A 57 -25.13 -16.37 6.79
C ASP A 57 -25.29 -16.20 5.27
N VAL A 58 -25.20 -17.29 4.51
CA VAL A 58 -25.25 -17.27 3.04
C VAL A 58 -26.35 -18.18 2.52
N VAL A 59 -26.96 -17.80 1.38
CA VAL A 59 -27.79 -18.68 0.56
C VAL A 59 -27.22 -18.75 -0.84
N LEU A 60 -26.95 -19.97 -1.31
CA LEU A 60 -26.51 -20.24 -2.68
C LEU A 60 -27.72 -20.63 -3.53
N ALA A 61 -27.90 -19.99 -4.68
CA ALA A 61 -29.01 -20.20 -5.60
C ALA A 61 -28.53 -20.47 -7.03
N TRP A 62 -29.13 -21.46 -7.70
CA TRP A 62 -28.80 -21.80 -9.09
C TRP A 62 -30.04 -22.19 -9.90
N GLY A 63 -29.89 -22.09 -11.22
CA GLY A 63 -30.92 -22.26 -12.22
C GLY A 63 -31.11 -23.69 -12.72
N ASP A 64 -31.97 -23.81 -13.73
CA ASP A 64 -32.45 -25.08 -14.28
C ASP A 64 -31.44 -25.82 -15.15
N LEU A 65 -30.42 -25.13 -15.69
CA LEU A 65 -29.39 -25.76 -16.53
C LEU A 65 -28.49 -26.70 -15.73
N ALA A 66 -28.17 -26.34 -14.48
CA ALA A 66 -27.43 -27.21 -13.56
C ALA A 66 -28.31 -28.31 -12.93
N GLY A 67 -29.65 -28.11 -12.94
CA GLY A 67 -30.62 -29.04 -12.38
C GLY A 67 -30.53 -29.15 -10.85
N ALA A 68 -31.27 -30.10 -10.26
CA ALA A 68 -31.34 -30.24 -8.80
C ALA A 68 -30.04 -30.74 -8.14
N ASP A 69 -29.13 -31.34 -8.92
CA ASP A 69 -27.82 -31.83 -8.46
C ASP A 69 -26.71 -31.33 -9.41
N PRO A 70 -26.13 -30.16 -9.12
CA PRO A 70 -25.09 -29.55 -9.93
C PRO A 70 -23.83 -30.41 -10.09
N THR A 71 -23.56 -31.36 -9.18
CA THR A 71 -22.38 -32.24 -9.27
C THR A 71 -22.47 -33.19 -10.47
N SER A 72 -23.68 -33.41 -10.98
CA SER A 72 -23.98 -34.26 -12.14
C SER A 72 -24.26 -33.48 -13.43
N ALA A 73 -24.18 -32.15 -13.38
CA ALA A 73 -24.52 -31.26 -14.48
C ALA A 73 -23.52 -31.34 -15.67
N PRO A 74 -23.88 -30.77 -16.84
CA PRO A 74 -22.93 -30.51 -17.92
C PRO A 74 -21.68 -29.76 -17.42
N GLU A 75 -20.52 -30.01 -18.04
CA GLU A 75 -19.21 -29.54 -17.56
C GLU A 75 -19.11 -28.02 -17.45
N ASP A 76 -19.80 -27.30 -18.34
CA ASP A 76 -19.89 -25.84 -18.42
C ASP A 76 -20.69 -25.18 -17.30
N VAL A 77 -21.51 -25.95 -16.55
CA VAL A 77 -22.33 -25.45 -15.44
C VAL A 77 -22.20 -26.31 -14.17
N ARG A 78 -21.16 -27.16 -14.10
CA ARG A 78 -20.96 -28.14 -13.01
C ARG A 78 -20.18 -27.52 -11.86
N PHE A 79 -20.72 -27.65 -10.65
CA PHE A 79 -20.02 -27.29 -9.41
C PHE A 79 -20.50 -28.16 -8.24
N ASP A 80 -19.80 -28.09 -7.10
CA ASP A 80 -20.24 -28.72 -5.85
C ASP A 80 -20.89 -27.66 -4.94
N PRO A 81 -22.23 -27.66 -4.78
CA PRO A 81 -22.92 -26.62 -4.02
C PRO A 81 -22.61 -26.67 -2.53
N ALA A 82 -22.26 -27.84 -1.97
CA ALA A 82 -21.94 -27.96 -0.55
C ALA A 82 -20.55 -27.38 -0.24
N VAL A 83 -19.57 -27.67 -1.09
CA VAL A 83 -18.21 -27.10 -0.98
C VAL A 83 -18.24 -25.59 -1.23
N ALA A 84 -19.01 -25.14 -2.22
CA ALA A 84 -19.18 -23.71 -2.51
C ALA A 84 -19.79 -22.96 -1.31
N LEU A 85 -20.87 -23.48 -0.72
CA LEU A 85 -21.50 -22.87 0.46
C LEU A 85 -20.55 -22.86 1.66
N GLU A 86 -19.83 -23.95 1.95
CA GLU A 86 -18.84 -23.98 3.04
C GLU A 86 -17.79 -22.87 2.89
N ARG A 87 -17.26 -22.68 1.67
CA ARG A 87 -16.30 -21.60 1.39
C ARG A 87 -16.89 -20.21 1.59
N LEU A 88 -18.12 -19.99 1.15
CA LEU A 88 -18.81 -18.70 1.28
C LEU A 88 -19.10 -18.34 2.76
N GLU A 89 -19.43 -19.34 3.58
CA GLU A 89 -19.59 -19.15 5.03
C GLU A 89 -18.24 -18.86 5.70
N ASP A 90 -17.14 -19.52 5.28
CA ASP A 90 -15.78 -19.20 5.76
C ASP A 90 -15.38 -17.76 5.39
N LEU A 91 -15.75 -17.27 4.21
CA LEU A 91 -15.53 -15.89 3.79
C LEU A 91 -16.36 -14.90 4.64
N TYR A 92 -17.62 -15.24 4.95
CA TYR A 92 -18.43 -14.43 5.86
C TYR A 92 -17.78 -14.33 7.24
N ALA A 93 -17.36 -15.46 7.81
CA ALA A 93 -16.70 -15.50 9.12
C ALA A 93 -15.39 -14.68 9.12
N LEU A 94 -14.59 -14.74 8.05
CA LEU A 94 -13.38 -13.95 7.94
C LEU A 94 -13.69 -12.45 7.87
N ASP A 95 -14.51 -12.03 6.90
CA ASP A 95 -14.69 -10.61 6.60
C ASP A 95 -15.59 -9.90 7.62
N VAL A 96 -16.58 -10.57 8.19
CA VAL A 96 -17.54 -9.97 9.13
C VAL A 96 -17.19 -10.26 10.59
N ASP A 97 -16.88 -11.51 10.95
CA ASP A 97 -16.67 -11.86 12.37
C ASP A 97 -15.25 -11.56 12.85
N GLU A 98 -14.23 -11.86 12.04
CA GLU A 98 -12.82 -11.72 12.43
C GLU A 98 -12.23 -10.35 12.10
N LEU A 99 -12.35 -9.94 10.84
CA LEU A 99 -11.81 -8.68 10.34
C LEU A 99 -12.74 -7.51 10.61
N VAL A 100 -14.03 -7.80 10.82
CA VAL A 100 -15.07 -6.80 11.06
C VAL A 100 -14.94 -5.72 9.99
N VAL A 101 -15.12 -6.07 8.72
CA VAL A 101 -15.17 -5.15 7.57
C VAL A 101 -16.56 -4.51 7.49
N ALA A 102 -17.59 -5.31 7.65
CA ALA A 102 -18.92 -4.89 8.08
C ALA A 102 -19.19 -5.45 9.48
N ARG A 103 -20.21 -4.95 10.16
CA ARG A 103 -20.56 -5.41 11.50
C ARG A 103 -21.74 -6.36 11.46
N GLU A 104 -21.64 -7.43 12.24
CA GLU A 104 -22.72 -8.38 12.45
C GLU A 104 -23.94 -7.76 13.17
N ASP A 105 -23.76 -6.67 13.92
CA ASP A 105 -24.87 -5.88 14.50
C ASP A 105 -25.40 -4.78 13.55
N GLY A 106 -24.94 -4.78 12.29
CA GLY A 106 -25.32 -3.86 11.22
C GLY A 106 -26.04 -4.55 10.05
N PRO A 107 -26.06 -3.92 8.85
CA PRO A 107 -26.78 -4.43 7.67
C PRO A 107 -26.38 -5.85 7.23
N ALA A 108 -25.11 -6.23 7.38
CA ALA A 108 -24.65 -7.59 7.09
C ALA A 108 -25.35 -8.66 7.96
N GLY A 109 -25.77 -8.25 9.17
CA GLY A 109 -26.49 -9.09 10.12
C GLY A 109 -27.99 -9.27 9.86
N GLU A 110 -28.59 -8.49 8.95
CA GLU A 110 -30.05 -8.44 8.80
C GLU A 110 -30.62 -9.60 7.96
N HIS A 111 -29.92 -9.95 6.88
CA HIS A 111 -30.34 -10.93 5.89
C HIS A 111 -29.17 -11.83 5.50
N LYS A 112 -29.46 -13.03 5.00
CA LYS A 112 -28.41 -13.85 4.38
C LYS A 112 -27.87 -13.18 3.12
N VAL A 113 -26.56 -13.26 2.89
CA VAL A 113 -25.96 -12.90 1.60
C VAL A 113 -26.47 -13.87 0.54
N VAL A 114 -26.99 -13.33 -0.55
CA VAL A 114 -27.52 -14.11 -1.67
C VAL A 114 -26.42 -14.29 -2.71
N VAL A 115 -26.04 -15.53 -2.96
CA VAL A 115 -25.07 -15.88 -4.02
C VAL A 115 -25.81 -16.60 -5.13
N VAL A 116 -25.74 -16.06 -6.35
CA VAL A 116 -26.41 -16.61 -7.52
C VAL A 116 -25.39 -17.13 -8.53
N VAL A 117 -25.58 -18.38 -8.96
CA VAL A 117 -24.75 -19.01 -9.99
C VAL A 117 -25.32 -18.66 -11.37
N ASP A 118 -24.83 -17.62 -12.02
CA ASP A 118 -25.50 -16.88 -13.11
C ASP A 118 -25.54 -17.64 -14.47
N ASP A 119 -24.51 -18.41 -14.79
CA ASP A 119 -24.42 -19.24 -16.00
C ASP A 119 -25.36 -20.47 -15.99
N THR A 120 -26.04 -20.74 -14.87
CA THR A 120 -26.89 -21.92 -14.68
C THR A 120 -28.36 -21.73 -15.07
N TRP A 121 -28.74 -20.59 -15.63
CA TRP A 121 -30.15 -20.23 -15.91
C TRP A 121 -30.48 -20.22 -17.41
N SER A 122 -31.55 -20.91 -17.82
CA SER A 122 -31.97 -20.96 -19.23
C SER A 122 -32.68 -19.69 -19.72
N GLN A 123 -33.12 -18.84 -18.80
CA GLN A 123 -33.61 -17.49 -19.08
C GLN A 123 -32.62 -16.49 -18.51
N ALA A 124 -32.34 -15.42 -19.26
CA ALA A 124 -31.57 -14.28 -18.75
C ALA A 124 -32.31 -13.69 -17.54
N ALA A 125 -31.92 -14.12 -16.35
CA ALA A 125 -32.31 -13.51 -15.10
C ALA A 125 -31.33 -12.34 -14.83
N GLY A 126 -31.80 -11.29 -14.14
CA GLY A 126 -30.94 -10.17 -13.74
C GLY A 126 -30.68 -9.06 -14.77
N ALA A 127 -30.73 -9.33 -16.09
CA ALA A 127 -30.43 -8.30 -17.10
C ALA A 127 -31.65 -7.53 -17.65
N THR A 128 -32.25 -6.66 -16.83
CA THR A 128 -32.96 -5.48 -17.34
C THR A 128 -32.54 -4.22 -16.60
N ASP A 129 -31.56 -3.52 -17.17
CA ASP A 129 -31.54 -2.06 -17.36
C ASP A 129 -32.30 -1.23 -16.29
N THR A 130 -31.65 -1.00 -15.14
CA THR A 130 -31.88 0.23 -14.38
C THR A 130 -30.56 0.93 -14.11
N ALA A 131 -30.04 1.57 -15.16
CA ALA A 131 -29.49 2.91 -15.00
C ALA A 131 -30.62 3.85 -14.51
N GLY A 132 -30.95 3.76 -13.23
CA GLY A 132 -31.59 4.82 -12.44
C GLY A 132 -30.49 5.55 -11.66
N PRO A 133 -30.69 6.83 -11.27
CA PRO A 133 -29.58 7.64 -10.79
C PRO A 133 -29.03 7.02 -9.49
N GLU A 134 -27.69 6.91 -9.42
CA GLU A 134 -26.91 6.43 -8.26
C GLU A 134 -26.55 4.93 -8.21
N SER A 135 -26.24 4.28 -9.35
CA SER A 135 -25.22 3.21 -9.34
C SER A 135 -23.83 3.86 -9.39
N THR A 136 -23.34 4.35 -8.26
CA THR A 136 -21.98 4.92 -8.13
C THR A 136 -20.96 3.81 -7.91
N THR A 137 -20.89 2.83 -8.82
CA THR A 137 -19.74 1.94 -8.93
C THR A 137 -18.89 2.48 -10.08
N PRO A 138 -17.67 2.99 -9.85
CA PRO A 138 -16.71 3.13 -10.92
C PRO A 138 -16.31 1.71 -11.29
N SER A 139 -16.73 1.24 -12.46
CA SER A 139 -16.24 -0.01 -13.04
C SER A 139 -14.76 0.18 -13.40
N GLY A 140 -13.87 -0.04 -12.43
CA GLY A 140 -12.43 -0.08 -12.61
C GLY A 140 -12.03 -1.38 -13.29
N GLY A 141 -11.97 -1.39 -14.62
CA GLY A 141 -11.31 -2.47 -15.34
C GLY A 141 -9.82 -2.44 -15.01
N THR A 142 -9.31 -3.45 -14.29
CA THR A 142 -7.86 -3.62 -14.10
C THR A 142 -7.22 -4.07 -15.43
N LEU A 143 -5.90 -3.91 -15.56
CA LEU A 143 -5.15 -4.43 -16.71
C LEU A 143 -5.43 -5.93 -16.93
N ALA A 144 -5.61 -6.71 -15.86
CA ALA A 144 -5.99 -8.12 -15.93
C ALA A 144 -7.37 -8.35 -16.59
N SER A 145 -8.39 -7.50 -16.38
CA SER A 145 -9.66 -7.61 -17.14
C SER A 145 -9.48 -7.31 -18.62
N VAL A 146 -8.68 -6.30 -18.95
CA VAL A 146 -8.44 -5.89 -20.34
C VAL A 146 -7.54 -6.91 -21.08
N LEU A 147 -6.62 -7.56 -20.36
CA LEU A 147 -5.75 -8.62 -20.88
C LEU A 147 -6.48 -9.96 -21.00
N ALA A 148 -7.38 -10.29 -20.06
CA ALA A 148 -8.22 -11.49 -20.14
C ALA A 148 -9.25 -11.38 -21.27
N ASP A 149 -9.70 -10.17 -21.63
CA ASP A 149 -10.67 -9.89 -22.69
C ASP A 149 -10.21 -10.27 -24.12
N ALA A 150 -8.92 -10.57 -24.30
CA ALA A 150 -8.35 -10.92 -25.58
C ALA A 150 -8.16 -12.44 -25.75
N GLY A 151 -9.26 -13.20 -25.70
CA GLY A 151 -9.28 -14.54 -26.28
C GLY A 151 -9.07 -14.50 -27.80
N GLU A 152 -8.49 -15.57 -28.39
CA GLU A 152 -8.09 -15.66 -29.80
C GLU A 152 -9.19 -15.36 -30.84
N ASP A 153 -10.47 -15.30 -30.42
CA ASP A 153 -11.64 -15.10 -31.28
C ASP A 153 -12.38 -13.76 -31.07
N GLY A 154 -11.91 -12.86 -30.21
CA GLY A 154 -12.55 -11.55 -29.99
C GLY A 154 -13.95 -11.61 -29.34
N SER A 155 -14.26 -12.69 -28.62
CA SER A 155 -15.37 -12.74 -27.66
C SER A 155 -14.84 -12.45 -26.25
N ALA A 156 -15.50 -11.52 -25.55
CA ALA A 156 -15.19 -11.03 -24.20
C ALA A 156 -14.74 -12.12 -23.20
N ALA A 157 -13.83 -11.75 -22.29
CA ALA A 157 -13.42 -12.56 -21.15
C ALA A 157 -14.61 -12.94 -20.27
N ALA A 158 -14.42 -14.03 -19.52
CA ALA A 158 -15.37 -14.52 -18.54
C ALA A 158 -15.82 -13.42 -17.55
N PRO A 159 -17.11 -13.41 -17.16
CA PRO A 159 -17.65 -12.51 -16.14
C PRO A 159 -16.83 -12.56 -14.85
N ARG A 160 -16.52 -11.39 -14.30
CA ARG A 160 -16.09 -11.25 -12.90
C ARG A 160 -17.29 -11.46 -12.00
N PRO A 161 -17.12 -11.95 -10.75
CA PRO A 161 -18.21 -11.90 -9.79
C PRO A 161 -18.73 -10.47 -9.65
N LEU A 162 -20.05 -10.30 -9.74
CA LEU A 162 -20.72 -9.01 -9.63
C LEU A 162 -21.34 -8.89 -8.24
N ALA A 163 -20.82 -7.96 -7.45
CA ALA A 163 -21.30 -7.67 -6.10
C ALA A 163 -22.21 -6.44 -6.08
N SER A 164 -23.27 -6.48 -5.27
CA SER A 164 -24.08 -5.31 -4.96
C SER A 164 -24.81 -5.46 -3.63
N VAL A 165 -25.29 -4.35 -3.08
CA VAL A 165 -26.28 -4.37 -1.98
C VAL A 165 -27.51 -3.59 -2.42
N THR A 166 -28.66 -4.27 -2.51
CA THR A 166 -29.94 -3.65 -2.88
C THR A 166 -30.95 -3.86 -1.76
N GLY A 167 -31.49 -2.78 -1.21
CA GLY A 167 -32.48 -2.86 -0.14
C GLY A 167 -31.96 -3.53 1.15
N GLY A 168 -30.66 -3.45 1.42
CA GLY A 168 -30.01 -4.12 2.55
C GLY A 168 -29.69 -5.60 2.32
N VAL A 169 -29.89 -6.12 1.11
CA VAL A 169 -29.55 -7.50 0.74
C VAL A 169 -28.27 -7.51 -0.06
N GLY A 170 -27.25 -8.22 0.43
CA GLY A 170 -26.02 -8.48 -0.32
C GLY A 170 -26.26 -9.52 -1.40
N LEU A 171 -25.86 -9.21 -2.62
CA LEU A 171 -25.97 -10.07 -3.79
C LEU A 171 -24.59 -10.24 -4.42
N LEU A 172 -24.20 -11.50 -4.63
CA LEU A 172 -23.03 -11.91 -5.41
C LEU A 172 -23.51 -12.76 -6.58
N GLU A 173 -23.35 -12.28 -7.81
CA GLU A 173 -23.56 -13.08 -9.02
C GLU A 173 -22.20 -13.63 -9.48
N VAL A 174 -22.12 -14.93 -9.76
CA VAL A 174 -20.85 -15.62 -10.02
C VAL A 174 -21.03 -16.81 -10.95
N ASP A 175 -20.14 -17.00 -11.93
CA ASP A 175 -20.19 -18.20 -12.78
C ASP A 175 -19.85 -19.46 -11.97
N SER A 176 -20.43 -20.58 -12.39
CA SER A 176 -20.14 -21.90 -11.81
C SER A 176 -18.64 -22.25 -11.81
N ALA A 177 -17.88 -21.77 -12.80
CA ALA A 177 -16.43 -21.97 -12.90
C ALA A 177 -15.65 -21.33 -11.74
N HIS A 178 -16.09 -20.17 -11.25
CA HIS A 178 -15.44 -19.43 -10.16
C HIS A 178 -15.74 -20.04 -8.77
N LEU A 179 -16.85 -20.77 -8.61
CA LEU A 179 -17.15 -21.49 -7.36
C LEU A 179 -16.19 -22.66 -7.10
N GLY A 180 -15.76 -23.34 -8.16
CA GLY A 180 -14.91 -24.53 -8.10
C GLY A 180 -13.44 -24.31 -8.45
N GLY A 181 -13.14 -23.30 -9.28
CA GLY A 181 -11.83 -23.08 -9.90
C GLY A 181 -11.01 -21.96 -9.27
N ASP A 182 -11.46 -20.72 -9.41
CA ASP A 182 -10.70 -19.54 -8.97
C ASP A 182 -11.16 -19.05 -7.60
N ALA A 183 -10.57 -19.65 -6.57
CA ALA A 183 -10.91 -19.37 -5.19
C ALA A 183 -10.60 -17.91 -4.76
N TRP A 184 -9.63 -17.27 -5.43
CA TRP A 184 -9.25 -15.89 -5.13
C TRP A 184 -10.27 -14.90 -5.69
N GLU A 185 -10.71 -15.10 -6.94
CA GLU A 185 -11.75 -14.26 -7.54
C GLU A 185 -13.08 -14.36 -6.78
N LEU A 186 -13.45 -15.56 -6.30
CA LEU A 186 -14.61 -15.75 -5.43
C LEU A 186 -14.47 -14.95 -4.12
N ALA A 187 -13.31 -15.02 -3.47
CA ALA A 187 -13.04 -14.29 -2.23
C ALA A 187 -13.09 -12.77 -2.45
N ARG A 188 -12.51 -12.27 -3.55
CA ARG A 188 -12.56 -10.85 -3.93
C ARG A 188 -14.00 -10.37 -4.14
N GLY A 189 -14.79 -11.11 -4.92
CA GLY A 189 -16.20 -10.77 -5.16
C GLY A 189 -17.05 -10.78 -3.89
N PHE A 190 -16.79 -11.73 -2.97
CA PHE A 190 -17.47 -11.75 -1.68
C PHE A 190 -17.08 -10.54 -0.80
N ALA A 191 -15.79 -10.21 -0.75
CA ALA A 191 -15.30 -9.04 -0.03
C ALA A 191 -15.95 -7.73 -0.51
N GLU A 192 -16.19 -7.58 -1.82
CA GLU A 192 -16.91 -6.43 -2.38
C GLU A 192 -18.36 -6.32 -1.87
N VAL A 193 -19.06 -7.45 -1.67
CA VAL A 193 -20.39 -7.45 -1.02
C VAL A 193 -20.29 -6.92 0.41
N VAL A 194 -19.28 -7.37 1.17
CA VAL A 194 -19.07 -6.93 2.56
C VAL A 194 -18.71 -5.45 2.63
N GLN A 195 -17.91 -4.94 1.69
CA GLN A 195 -17.59 -3.51 1.58
C GLN A 195 -18.83 -2.66 1.31
N HIS A 196 -19.75 -3.14 0.47
CA HIS A 196 -21.03 -2.47 0.28
C HIS A 196 -21.86 -2.38 1.57
N PHE A 197 -21.84 -3.40 2.44
CA PHE A 197 -22.46 -3.28 3.76
C PHE A 197 -21.74 -2.25 4.63
N ALA A 198 -20.40 -2.24 4.61
CA ALA A 198 -19.61 -1.30 5.39
C ALA A 198 -19.89 0.18 5.01
N LEU A 199 -20.18 0.45 3.72
CA LEU A 199 -20.63 1.77 3.26
C LEU A 199 -21.94 2.23 3.91
N LEU A 200 -22.87 1.30 4.18
CA LEU A 200 -24.15 1.61 4.83
C LEU A 200 -24.00 1.91 6.32
N GLU A 201 -22.88 1.51 6.93
CA GLU A 201 -22.58 1.74 8.35
C GLU A 201 -21.87 3.07 8.60
N ARG A 202 -21.50 3.80 7.54
CA ARG A 202 -20.78 5.08 7.67
C ARG A 202 -21.63 6.14 8.39
N PRO A 203 -20.99 7.07 9.12
CA PRO A 203 -21.69 8.20 9.75
C PRO A 203 -22.52 9.02 8.77
N ASP A 204 -21.99 9.19 7.55
CA ASP A 204 -22.58 9.98 6.48
C ASP A 204 -22.75 9.09 5.24
N PRO A 205 -23.85 8.31 5.15
CA PRO A 205 -24.06 7.37 4.05
C PRO A 205 -24.29 8.16 2.75
N GLY A 206 -23.33 8.04 1.84
CA GLY A 206 -23.27 8.67 0.52
C GLY A 206 -22.14 8.02 -0.29
N PRO A 207 -21.97 8.37 -1.57
CA PRO A 207 -20.84 7.88 -2.35
C PRO A 207 -19.53 8.35 -1.70
N LEU A 208 -18.48 7.52 -1.84
CA LEU A 208 -17.12 7.95 -1.54
C LEU A 208 -16.63 8.95 -2.62
N PRO A 209 -15.58 9.74 -2.33
CA PRO A 209 -14.90 10.54 -3.35
C PRO A 209 -14.46 9.67 -4.54
N GLU A 210 -14.45 10.21 -5.76
CA GLU A 210 -14.20 9.43 -6.99
C GLU A 210 -12.83 8.73 -6.98
N GLY A 211 -11.82 9.35 -6.36
CA GLY A 211 -10.48 8.80 -6.16
C GLY A 211 -10.38 7.66 -5.15
N SER A 212 -11.51 7.23 -4.58
CA SER A 212 -11.56 6.07 -3.69
C SER A 212 -11.64 4.74 -4.44
N GLN A 213 -11.71 4.76 -5.79
CA GLN A 213 -11.79 3.54 -6.59
C GLN A 213 -10.64 2.56 -6.28
N THR A 214 -9.41 3.05 -6.17
CA THR A 214 -8.28 2.17 -5.86
C THR A 214 -8.38 1.57 -4.47
N PHE A 215 -8.95 2.30 -3.50
CA PHE A 215 -9.20 1.71 -2.18
C PHE A 215 -10.25 0.61 -2.22
N TRP A 216 -11.28 0.75 -3.06
CA TRP A 216 -12.25 -0.31 -3.33
C TRP A 216 -11.54 -1.59 -3.78
N ASP A 217 -10.84 -1.51 -4.91
CA ASP A 217 -10.18 -2.66 -5.54
C ASP A 217 -9.04 -3.23 -4.67
N ALA A 218 -8.21 -2.35 -4.08
CA ALA A 218 -7.10 -2.74 -3.21
C ALA A 218 -7.57 -3.43 -1.93
N SER A 219 -8.67 -2.96 -1.32
CA SER A 219 -9.17 -3.58 -0.09
C SER A 219 -9.84 -4.93 -0.38
N ALA A 220 -10.50 -5.10 -1.53
CA ALA A 220 -11.03 -6.39 -1.94
C ALA A 220 -9.89 -7.39 -2.23
N GLY A 221 -8.84 -6.95 -2.93
CA GLY A 221 -7.63 -7.75 -3.17
C GLY A 221 -6.90 -8.11 -1.87
N TYR A 222 -6.81 -7.18 -0.90
CA TYR A 222 -6.26 -7.47 0.42
C TYR A 222 -7.05 -8.57 1.15
N LEU A 223 -8.38 -8.45 1.23
CA LEU A 223 -9.22 -9.45 1.90
C LEU A 223 -9.14 -10.81 1.21
N ALA A 224 -9.14 -10.84 -0.12
CA ALA A 224 -8.95 -12.06 -0.90
C ALA A 224 -7.57 -12.71 -0.64
N SER A 225 -6.51 -11.91 -0.48
CA SER A 225 -5.17 -12.42 -0.15
C SER A 225 -5.09 -13.07 1.24
N LEU A 226 -5.92 -12.63 2.19
CA LEU A 226 -6.04 -13.25 3.51
C LEU A 226 -6.81 -14.57 3.45
N ALA A 227 -7.88 -14.61 2.65
CA ALA A 227 -8.70 -15.81 2.44
C ALA A 227 -7.96 -16.90 1.65
N VAL A 228 -7.15 -16.49 0.67
CA VAL A 228 -6.40 -17.38 -0.22
C VAL A 228 -4.89 -17.08 -0.15
N PRO A 229 -4.22 -17.42 0.96
CA PRO A 229 -2.78 -17.23 1.08
C PRO A 229 -2.06 -18.01 -0.03
N GLY A 230 -1.03 -17.41 -0.62
CA GLY A 230 -0.24 -18.02 -1.69
C GLY A 230 -0.68 -17.64 -3.10
N HIS A 231 -1.85 -17.00 -3.28
CA HIS A 231 -2.28 -16.53 -4.59
C HIS A 231 -1.46 -15.33 -5.07
N ALA A 232 -1.23 -15.30 -6.38
CA ALA A 232 -0.42 -14.31 -7.07
C ALA A 232 -1.32 -13.36 -7.86
N ASP A 233 -1.63 -12.20 -7.29
CA ASP A 233 -2.32 -11.15 -8.05
C ASP A 233 -1.36 -10.49 -9.06
N ASP A 234 -1.93 -9.91 -10.12
CA ASP A 234 -1.15 -9.12 -11.07
C ASP A 234 -0.66 -7.79 -10.46
N LEU A 235 0.63 -7.73 -10.16
CA LEU A 235 1.33 -6.53 -9.68
C LEU A 235 2.03 -5.75 -10.80
N ALA A 236 1.83 -6.12 -12.08
CA ALA A 236 2.58 -5.57 -13.19
C ALA A 236 2.42 -4.04 -13.33
N ASP A 237 1.21 -3.51 -13.11
CA ASP A 237 1.00 -2.06 -13.19
C ASP A 237 1.63 -1.28 -12.04
N LEU A 238 1.69 -1.86 -10.84
CA LEU A 238 2.44 -1.26 -9.72
C LEU A 238 3.94 -1.21 -10.04
N VAL A 239 4.50 -2.26 -10.65
CA VAL A 239 5.92 -2.30 -11.07
C VAL A 239 6.20 -1.33 -12.24
N ARG A 240 5.24 -1.23 -13.16
CA ARG A 240 5.35 -0.42 -14.37
C ARG A 240 5.19 1.08 -14.09
N SER A 241 4.31 1.43 -13.18
CA SER A 241 3.89 2.82 -12.97
C SER A 241 3.77 3.19 -11.47
N PRO A 242 4.81 2.93 -10.64
CA PRO A 242 4.76 3.26 -9.22
C PRO A 242 4.65 4.77 -8.95
N GLU A 243 4.95 5.61 -9.94
CA GLU A 243 4.83 7.07 -9.87
C GLU A 243 3.38 7.57 -9.81
N LEU A 244 2.41 6.76 -10.23
CA LEU A 244 1.01 7.17 -10.26
C LEU A 244 0.48 7.43 -8.85
N ALA A 245 -0.53 8.30 -8.76
CA ALA A 245 -1.19 8.53 -7.48
C ALA A 245 -1.73 7.21 -6.95
N TRP A 246 -1.65 6.96 -5.63
CA TRP A 246 -2.18 5.72 -5.06
C TRP A 246 -3.70 5.59 -5.31
N SER A 247 -4.41 6.71 -5.49
CA SER A 247 -5.82 6.74 -5.89
C SER A 247 -6.08 6.37 -7.36
N SER A 248 -5.06 6.25 -8.21
CA SER A 248 -5.24 5.93 -9.63
C SER A 248 -5.81 4.52 -9.83
N ALA A 249 -6.99 4.45 -10.46
CA ALA A 249 -7.67 3.20 -10.79
C ALA A 249 -6.80 2.24 -11.62
N ARG A 250 -5.73 2.72 -12.26
CA ARG A 250 -4.76 1.89 -12.96
C ARG A 250 -4.01 0.92 -12.05
N LEU A 251 -3.82 1.25 -10.77
CA LEU A 251 -3.13 0.37 -9.83
C LEU A 251 -4.02 -0.83 -9.41
N GLY A 252 -5.35 -0.69 -9.50
CA GLY A 252 -6.31 -1.74 -9.20
C GLY A 252 -6.03 -2.46 -7.87
N THR A 253 -6.09 -3.79 -7.88
CA THR A 253 -5.78 -4.63 -6.72
C THR A 253 -4.33 -4.56 -6.27
N GLY A 254 -3.40 -4.14 -7.15
CA GLY A 254 -1.99 -3.91 -6.79
C GLY A 254 -1.80 -2.84 -5.72
N GLY A 255 -2.76 -1.93 -5.54
CA GLY A 255 -2.79 -0.97 -4.43
C GLY A 255 -2.84 -1.63 -3.04
N ARG A 256 -3.17 -2.93 -2.95
CA ARG A 256 -3.29 -3.69 -1.69
C ARG A 256 -2.02 -3.72 -0.87
N LEU A 257 -0.84 -3.65 -1.50
CA LEU A 257 0.43 -3.76 -0.78
C LEU A 257 0.63 -2.61 0.23
N LEU A 258 0.09 -1.42 -0.05
CA LEU A 258 0.03 -0.35 0.94
C LEU A 258 -0.91 -0.73 2.08
N LEU A 259 -2.10 -1.25 1.78
CA LEU A 259 -3.08 -1.64 2.81
C LEU A 259 -2.55 -2.76 3.72
N GLU A 260 -1.85 -3.75 3.17
CA GLU A 260 -1.16 -4.80 3.92
C GLU A 260 -0.14 -4.22 4.87
N TYR A 261 0.68 -3.27 4.40
CA TYR A 261 1.65 -2.59 5.23
C TYR A 261 0.99 -1.80 6.38
N LEU A 262 -0.12 -1.11 6.11
CA LEU A 262 -0.86 -0.38 7.15
C LEU A 262 -1.55 -1.34 8.14
N ALA A 263 -2.09 -2.46 7.66
CA ALA A 263 -2.69 -3.50 8.47
C ALA A 263 -1.67 -4.25 9.34
N GLU A 264 -0.45 -4.48 8.83
CA GLU A 264 0.67 -5.01 9.61
C GLU A 264 0.98 -4.08 10.80
N ARG A 265 0.94 -2.76 10.56
CA ARG A 265 1.26 -1.73 11.56
C ARG A 265 0.18 -1.56 12.61
N ASP A 266 -1.08 -1.45 12.21
CA ASP A 266 -2.18 -1.02 13.09
C ASP A 266 -3.20 -2.13 13.40
N GLY A 267 -2.99 -3.34 12.85
CA GLY A 267 -3.85 -4.50 12.99
C GLY A 267 -4.77 -4.71 11.77
N PRO A 268 -5.16 -5.96 11.48
CA PRO A 268 -5.88 -6.31 10.26
C PRO A 268 -7.29 -5.69 10.16
N GLN A 269 -7.89 -5.31 11.29
CA GLN A 269 -9.20 -4.65 11.34
C GLN A 269 -9.19 -3.20 10.85
N VAL A 270 -8.00 -2.56 10.71
CA VAL A 270 -7.91 -1.13 10.37
C VAL A 270 -8.58 -0.81 9.03
N ILE A 271 -8.57 -1.74 8.08
CA ILE A 271 -9.20 -1.57 6.77
C ILE A 271 -10.73 -1.47 6.91
N GLY A 272 -11.34 -2.32 7.73
CA GLY A 272 -12.77 -2.21 8.07
C GLY A 272 -13.09 -0.91 8.80
N GLU A 273 -12.21 -0.46 9.70
CA GLU A 273 -12.38 0.83 10.38
C GLU A 273 -12.37 2.01 9.41
N VAL A 274 -11.51 2.00 8.39
CA VAL A 274 -11.48 3.02 7.33
C VAL A 274 -12.80 3.02 6.56
N TRP A 275 -13.29 1.86 6.14
CA TRP A 275 -14.58 1.73 5.44
C TRP A 275 -15.73 2.34 6.22
N ARG A 276 -15.92 1.92 7.48
CA ARG A 276 -17.02 2.40 8.32
C ARG A 276 -16.81 3.81 8.86
N GLY A 277 -15.56 4.24 8.98
CA GLY A 277 -15.20 5.48 9.65
C GLY A 277 -15.07 6.68 8.73
N ALA A 278 -14.88 6.48 7.42
CA ALA A 278 -14.67 7.56 6.45
C ALA A 278 -15.92 8.45 6.28
N HIS A 279 -15.71 9.76 6.21
CA HIS A 279 -16.77 10.72 5.84
C HIS A 279 -17.02 10.75 4.32
N ALA A 280 -18.14 11.34 3.89
CA ALA A 280 -18.53 11.36 2.48
C ALA A 280 -17.56 12.13 1.57
N ASP A 281 -16.88 13.14 2.09
CA ASP A 281 -15.92 14.01 1.40
C ASP A 281 -14.45 13.71 1.75
N GLU A 282 -14.20 12.57 2.39
CA GLU A 282 -12.89 12.20 2.93
C GLU A 282 -12.29 11.03 2.14
N LEU A 283 -11.05 11.21 1.66
CA LEU A 283 -10.33 10.15 0.99
C LEU A 283 -9.89 9.06 1.98
N PRO A 284 -9.76 7.80 1.55
CA PRO A 284 -9.44 6.67 2.45
C PRO A 284 -8.17 6.85 3.29
N LEU A 285 -7.10 7.42 2.73
CA LEU A 285 -5.86 7.67 3.47
C LEU A 285 -6.00 8.82 4.49
N ASP A 286 -6.90 9.78 4.26
CA ASP A 286 -7.25 10.80 5.25
C ASP A 286 -8.09 10.23 6.39
N ALA A 287 -9.07 9.38 6.05
CA ALA A 287 -9.84 8.65 7.04
C ALA A 287 -8.92 7.78 7.91
N TYR A 288 -8.01 7.03 7.30
CA TYR A 288 -6.98 6.27 8.00
C TYR A 288 -6.15 7.15 8.93
N ARG A 289 -5.62 8.27 8.45
CA ARG A 289 -4.84 9.24 9.25
C ARG A 289 -5.62 9.74 10.46
N ARG A 290 -6.90 10.12 10.26
CA ARG A 290 -7.77 10.61 11.32
C ARG A 290 -8.08 9.53 12.35
N LEU A 291 -8.46 8.33 11.90
CA LEU A 291 -8.84 7.20 12.76
C LEU A 291 -7.66 6.68 13.59
N THR A 292 -6.45 6.73 13.04
CA THR A 292 -5.20 6.33 13.73
C THR A 292 -4.56 7.48 14.52
N GLY A 293 -5.05 8.71 14.38
CA GLY A 293 -4.52 9.89 15.06
C GLY A 293 -3.16 10.36 14.55
N LEU A 294 -2.78 9.98 13.32
CA LEU A 294 -1.51 10.37 12.71
C LEU A 294 -1.50 11.84 12.28
N SER A 295 -0.32 12.46 12.33
CA SER A 295 -0.06 13.69 11.58
C SER A 295 0.12 13.37 10.09
N SER A 296 0.02 14.38 9.22
CA SER A 296 0.31 14.20 7.78
C SER A 296 1.74 13.71 7.56
N GLU A 297 2.71 14.28 8.28
CA GLU A 297 4.11 13.83 8.25
C GLU A 297 4.27 12.36 8.70
N ALA A 298 3.50 11.91 9.69
CA ALA A 298 3.54 10.53 10.14
C ALA A 298 2.94 9.56 9.10
N LEU A 299 1.88 9.97 8.41
CA LEU A 299 1.32 9.23 7.28
C LEU A 299 2.32 9.15 6.11
N HIS A 300 2.89 10.28 5.67
CA HIS A 300 3.88 10.32 4.59
C HIS A 300 5.10 9.44 4.86
N ARG A 301 5.57 9.44 6.12
CA ARG A 301 6.64 8.55 6.56
C ARG A 301 6.25 7.08 6.43
N ARG A 302 5.04 6.69 6.85
CA ARG A 302 4.56 5.30 6.70
C ARG A 302 4.50 4.90 5.22
N ILE A 303 3.98 5.76 4.35
CA ILE A 303 3.93 5.51 2.89
C ILE A 303 5.35 5.40 2.31
N THR A 304 6.29 6.22 2.76
CA THR A 304 7.69 6.16 2.30
C THR A 304 8.37 4.88 2.77
N GLU A 305 8.14 4.45 4.01
CA GLU A 305 8.64 3.18 4.52
C GLU A 305 8.05 1.98 3.74
N TYR A 306 6.76 2.05 3.35
CA TYR A 306 6.15 1.10 2.41
C TYR A 306 6.88 1.10 1.05
N ALA A 307 7.04 2.27 0.42
CA ALA A 307 7.71 2.39 -0.88
C ALA A 307 9.17 1.94 -0.84
N MET A 308 9.85 2.09 0.31
CA MET A 308 11.19 1.56 0.53
C MET A 308 11.19 0.04 0.58
N ARG A 309 10.19 -0.60 1.19
CA ARG A 309 10.05 -2.06 1.23
C ARG A 309 9.68 -2.69 -0.11
N THR A 310 9.05 -1.96 -1.04
CA THR A 310 8.80 -2.49 -2.40
C THR A 310 10.09 -2.67 -3.22
N VAL A 311 11.21 -2.06 -2.79
CA VAL A 311 12.53 -2.30 -3.41
C VAL A 311 12.96 -3.76 -3.27
N THR A 312 12.66 -4.42 -2.16
CA THR A 312 13.00 -5.83 -1.93
C THR A 312 11.79 -6.73 -1.79
N TRP A 313 10.58 -6.15 -1.88
CA TRP A 313 9.31 -6.83 -1.68
C TRP A 313 9.20 -7.50 -0.30
N ASP A 314 9.83 -6.93 0.71
CA ASP A 314 9.86 -7.43 2.09
C ASP A 314 8.73 -6.82 2.94
N LEU A 315 7.51 -7.08 2.48
CA LEU A 315 6.26 -6.83 3.21
C LEU A 315 5.86 -8.10 3.98
N ALA A 316 5.36 -7.98 5.22
CA ALA A 316 4.89 -9.14 5.98
C ALA A 316 3.55 -9.67 5.45
N GLY A 317 3.20 -10.93 5.77
CA GLY A 317 1.97 -11.57 5.27
C GLY A 317 2.07 -12.13 3.84
N SER A 318 3.25 -12.06 3.23
CA SER A 318 3.57 -12.37 1.85
C SER A 318 3.68 -13.87 1.50
N ASP A 319 2.90 -14.74 2.14
CA ASP A 319 2.70 -16.08 1.61
C ASP A 319 1.97 -15.88 0.25
N GLY A 320 2.72 -15.94 -0.85
CA GLY A 320 2.22 -15.65 -2.21
C GLY A 320 2.87 -14.44 -2.91
N LEU A 321 3.42 -13.45 -2.21
CA LEU A 321 4.03 -12.29 -2.87
C LEU A 321 5.25 -12.68 -3.70
N ALA A 322 6.08 -13.61 -3.21
CA ALA A 322 7.20 -14.13 -3.97
C ALA A 322 6.73 -14.84 -5.26
N ALA A 323 5.62 -15.59 -5.18
CA ALA A 323 5.01 -16.22 -6.36
C ALA A 323 4.44 -15.16 -7.31
N ALA A 324 3.77 -14.12 -6.79
CA ALA A 324 3.28 -12.99 -7.58
C ALA A 324 4.41 -12.28 -8.32
N ILE A 325 5.55 -12.06 -7.66
CA ILE A 325 6.73 -11.46 -8.29
C ILE A 325 7.32 -12.39 -9.35
N ASP A 326 7.39 -13.69 -9.09
CA ASP A 326 7.90 -14.68 -10.06
C ASP A 326 7.02 -14.75 -11.33
N GLU A 327 5.75 -14.36 -11.25
CA GLU A 327 4.82 -14.29 -12.38
C GLU A 327 4.92 -12.99 -13.20
N ILE A 328 5.52 -11.92 -12.64
CA ILE A 328 5.71 -10.66 -13.35
C ILE A 328 6.71 -10.86 -14.50
N ASP A 329 6.41 -10.27 -15.66
CA ASP A 329 7.30 -10.33 -16.82
C ASP A 329 8.73 -9.88 -16.43
N PRO A 330 9.77 -10.70 -16.67
CA PRO A 330 11.14 -10.38 -16.29
C PRO A 330 11.65 -9.04 -16.82
N LEU A 331 11.13 -8.55 -17.94
CA LEU A 331 11.49 -7.23 -18.47
C LEU A 331 11.00 -6.08 -17.59
N LEU A 332 9.85 -6.23 -16.94
CA LEU A 332 9.34 -5.24 -15.98
C LEU A 332 10.19 -5.23 -14.71
N LEU A 333 10.59 -6.40 -14.22
CA LEU A 333 11.43 -6.52 -13.03
C LEU A 333 12.85 -6.00 -13.28
N GLN A 334 13.40 -6.25 -14.47
CA GLN A 334 14.74 -5.83 -14.87
C GLN A 334 14.85 -4.29 -14.91
N ASP A 335 13.82 -3.60 -15.37
CA ASP A 335 13.81 -2.14 -15.57
C ASP A 335 12.70 -1.45 -14.76
N ARG A 336 12.72 -1.69 -13.44
CA ARG A 336 11.79 -1.10 -12.46
C ARG A 336 12.21 0.28 -11.94
N ALA A 337 13.41 0.73 -12.28
CA ALA A 337 13.89 2.05 -11.85
C ALA A 337 13.14 3.15 -12.60
N THR A 338 12.91 4.28 -11.93
CA THR A 338 12.29 5.44 -12.56
C THR A 338 13.21 6.00 -13.64
N PRO A 339 12.71 6.31 -14.85
CA PRO A 339 13.50 6.99 -15.86
C PRO A 339 14.03 8.33 -15.32
N VAL A 340 15.35 8.49 -15.37
CA VAL A 340 16.04 9.70 -14.88
C VAL A 340 16.78 10.37 -16.03
N GLU A 341 16.63 11.68 -16.15
CA GLU A 341 17.38 12.48 -17.12
C GLU A 341 18.63 13.07 -16.48
N ALA A 342 19.79 12.87 -17.10
CA ALA A 342 21.02 13.56 -16.70
C ALA A 342 20.99 15.03 -17.15
N ASP A 343 21.53 15.94 -16.32
CA ASP A 343 21.77 17.31 -16.76
C ASP A 343 22.89 17.32 -17.83
N PRO A 344 22.67 17.94 -19.00
CA PRO A 344 23.63 17.91 -20.08
C PRO A 344 24.87 18.80 -19.82
N THR A 345 24.83 19.65 -18.80
CA THR A 345 25.87 20.65 -18.52
C THR A 345 26.65 20.38 -17.23
N THR A 346 26.04 19.69 -16.28
CA THR A 346 26.58 19.49 -14.92
C THR A 346 26.58 18.01 -14.57
N ALA A 347 27.77 17.41 -14.54
CA ALA A 347 27.93 16.02 -14.14
C ALA A 347 27.44 15.79 -12.71
N GLY A 348 26.77 14.66 -12.47
CA GLY A 348 26.23 14.29 -11.16
C GLY A 348 24.88 14.94 -10.83
N VAL A 349 24.33 15.77 -11.72
CA VAL A 349 22.98 16.34 -11.59
C VAL A 349 22.01 15.58 -12.48
N TYR A 350 20.85 15.26 -11.92
CA TYR A 350 19.81 14.48 -12.58
C TYR A 350 18.42 15.01 -12.21
N ARG A 351 17.42 14.68 -13.02
CA ARG A 351 16.05 15.13 -12.83
C ARG A 351 15.03 14.05 -13.17
N VAL A 352 13.93 14.06 -12.43
CA VAL A 352 12.71 13.32 -12.73
C VAL A 352 11.61 14.35 -12.91
N THR A 353 11.29 14.62 -14.16
CA THR A 353 10.32 15.65 -14.57
C THR A 353 9.25 15.05 -15.46
N GLY A 354 8.10 15.73 -15.60
CA GLY A 354 7.02 15.27 -16.47
C GLY A 354 6.31 14.03 -15.93
N SER A 355 5.97 13.10 -16.83
CA SER A 355 5.07 11.96 -16.54
C SER A 355 5.63 10.94 -15.55
N PHE A 356 6.95 10.94 -15.27
CA PHE A 356 7.57 10.03 -14.32
C PHE A 356 7.80 10.64 -12.92
N ALA A 357 7.48 11.93 -12.76
CA ALA A 357 7.49 12.54 -11.44
C ALA A 357 6.35 11.94 -10.58
N PRO A 358 6.60 11.61 -9.31
CA PRO A 358 5.61 10.97 -8.46
C PRO A 358 4.40 11.89 -8.26
N SER A 359 3.21 11.31 -8.25
CA SER A 359 1.94 11.94 -7.86
C SER A 359 1.61 11.66 -6.38
N ASP A 360 0.41 12.03 -5.92
CA ASP A 360 -0.02 11.83 -4.53
C ASP A 360 0.21 10.38 -4.06
N GLN A 361 1.11 10.21 -3.08
CA GLN A 361 1.50 8.91 -2.54
C GLN A 361 2.11 7.92 -3.55
N GLY A 362 2.34 8.35 -4.79
CA GLY A 362 3.17 7.65 -5.77
C GLY A 362 4.65 7.82 -5.47
N TYR A 363 5.50 6.97 -6.05
CA TYR A 363 6.92 6.96 -5.72
C TYR A 363 7.84 6.70 -6.92
N ALA A 364 9.04 7.27 -6.83
CA ALA A 364 10.13 7.06 -7.75
C ALA A 364 11.25 6.22 -7.12
N LEU A 365 11.83 5.31 -7.90
CA LEU A 365 12.94 4.45 -7.53
C LEU A 365 14.20 4.83 -8.34
N VAL A 366 15.08 5.64 -7.74
CA VAL A 366 16.34 6.04 -8.38
C VAL A 366 17.44 5.07 -7.99
N ARG A 367 17.89 4.25 -8.95
CA ARG A 367 18.97 3.27 -8.73
C ARG A 367 20.34 3.96 -8.78
N LEU A 368 21.12 3.77 -7.73
CA LEU A 368 22.45 4.33 -7.54
C LEU A 368 23.48 3.19 -7.53
N VAL A 369 24.61 3.42 -8.21
CA VAL A 369 25.77 2.52 -8.24
C VAL A 369 26.89 3.19 -7.46
N PRO A 370 27.19 2.75 -6.22
CA PRO A 370 28.27 3.33 -5.43
C PRO A 370 29.64 3.22 -6.11
N ASP A 371 30.50 4.23 -5.93
CA ASP A 371 31.84 4.24 -6.54
C ASP A 371 32.76 3.13 -5.98
N SER A 372 32.56 2.77 -4.71
CA SER A 372 33.25 1.65 -4.03
C SER A 372 32.51 1.21 -2.76
N ASP A 373 32.84 0.02 -2.26
CA ASP A 373 32.31 -0.46 -0.97
C ASP A 373 32.66 0.49 0.19
N GLY A 374 31.75 0.63 1.14
CA GLY A 374 31.95 1.51 2.30
C GLY A 374 31.93 3.01 1.99
N THR A 375 31.63 3.41 0.74
CA THR A 375 31.51 4.82 0.35
C THR A 375 30.31 5.47 1.07
N THR A 376 30.45 6.75 1.41
CA THR A 376 29.31 7.58 1.79
C THR A 376 28.74 8.22 0.53
N VAL A 377 27.51 7.84 0.18
CA VAL A 377 26.75 8.46 -0.90
C VAL A 377 26.02 9.67 -0.34
N ARG A 378 26.13 10.81 -1.00
CA ARG A 378 25.43 12.06 -0.65
C ARG A 378 24.52 12.48 -1.77
N VAL A 379 23.29 12.82 -1.42
CA VAL A 379 22.28 13.31 -2.35
C VAL A 379 21.70 14.59 -1.82
N ARG A 380 21.72 15.65 -2.62
CA ARG A 380 20.84 16.80 -2.43
C ARG A 380 19.64 16.62 -3.31
N LEU A 381 18.45 16.58 -2.71
CA LEU A 381 17.18 16.57 -3.43
C LEU A 381 16.55 17.95 -3.33
N ARG A 382 16.07 18.48 -4.46
CA ARG A 382 15.25 19.69 -4.49
C ARG A 382 14.00 19.45 -5.33
N GLY A 383 12.84 19.65 -4.71
CA GLY A 383 11.53 19.59 -5.34
C GLY A 383 11.12 20.91 -5.96
N HIS A 384 10.38 20.85 -7.06
CA HIS A 384 9.74 22.01 -7.68
C HIS A 384 8.43 22.32 -6.96
N GLU A 385 8.51 23.19 -5.95
CA GLU A 385 7.35 23.57 -5.14
C GLU A 385 6.26 24.24 -5.96
N ASP A 386 5.02 23.83 -5.74
CA ASP A 386 3.83 24.53 -6.17
C ASP A 386 2.84 24.61 -4.99
N ALA A 387 2.61 25.82 -4.51
CA ALA A 387 1.71 26.07 -3.39
C ALA A 387 0.24 25.76 -3.74
N ALA A 388 -0.14 25.77 -5.02
CA ALA A 388 -1.50 25.45 -5.45
C ALA A 388 -1.83 23.96 -5.28
N THR A 389 -0.82 23.09 -5.38
CA THR A 389 -0.94 21.63 -5.25
C THR A 389 -0.49 21.13 -3.88
N GLY A 390 -0.05 22.02 -2.99
CA GLY A 390 0.53 21.66 -1.70
C GLY A 390 1.75 20.74 -1.82
N ALA A 391 2.51 20.83 -2.91
CA ALA A 391 3.62 19.92 -3.25
C ALA A 391 4.58 19.67 -2.09
N GLY A 392 4.95 18.39 -1.91
CA GLY A 392 5.88 17.95 -0.88
C GLY A 392 6.54 16.62 -1.25
N TRP A 393 7.65 16.31 -0.60
CA TRP A 393 8.46 15.13 -0.86
C TRP A 393 8.87 14.45 0.44
N SER A 394 8.82 13.13 0.44
CA SER A 394 9.33 12.28 1.51
C SER A 394 10.21 11.20 0.91
N TYR A 395 11.43 11.00 1.42
CA TYR A 395 12.42 10.16 0.76
C TYR A 395 13.42 9.52 1.71
N GLY A 396 14.02 8.41 1.25
CA GLY A 396 15.02 7.65 2.00
C GLY A 396 15.83 6.72 1.09
N PHE A 397 16.85 6.09 1.65
CA PHE A 397 17.72 5.14 0.98
C PHE A 397 17.41 3.70 1.37
N VAL A 398 17.54 2.81 0.39
CA VAL A 398 17.55 1.35 0.57
C VAL A 398 18.86 0.81 0.03
N ALA A 399 19.73 0.32 0.90
CA ALA A 399 20.91 -0.42 0.49
C ALA A 399 20.64 -1.92 0.52
N ILE A 400 21.16 -2.66 -0.46
CA ILE A 400 21.02 -4.12 -0.51
C ILE A 400 22.41 -4.75 -0.49
N GLY A 401 22.58 -5.71 0.42
CA GLY A 401 23.77 -6.55 0.51
C GLY A 401 23.40 -7.99 0.80
N ASP A 402 23.97 -8.93 0.04
CA ASP A 402 23.65 -10.37 0.11
C ASP A 402 22.12 -10.66 0.03
N GLY A 403 21.38 -9.85 -0.74
CA GLY A 403 19.92 -9.98 -0.91
C GLY A 403 19.08 -9.43 0.25
N LEU A 404 19.71 -8.81 1.26
CA LEU A 404 19.01 -8.24 2.41
C LEU A 404 19.02 -6.70 2.36
N PRO A 405 17.86 -6.04 2.59
CA PRO A 405 17.77 -4.60 2.59
C PRO A 405 18.24 -3.98 3.91
N ARG A 406 18.72 -2.74 3.83
CA ARG A 406 18.90 -1.82 4.95
C ARG A 406 18.36 -0.45 4.61
N TYR A 407 17.49 0.04 5.48
CA TYR A 407 16.77 1.31 5.32
C TYR A 407 17.47 2.48 6.02
N SER A 408 17.40 3.68 5.43
CA SER A 408 17.75 4.93 6.11
C SER A 408 16.57 5.53 6.88
N THR A 409 16.82 6.62 7.62
CA THR A 409 15.76 7.58 7.98
C THR A 409 15.03 8.08 6.75
N VAL A 410 13.72 8.23 6.90
CA VAL A 410 12.91 9.03 6.00
C VAL A 410 13.10 10.51 6.33
N THR A 411 13.28 11.30 5.28
CA THR A 411 13.38 12.76 5.32
C THR A 411 12.18 13.34 4.59
N GLU A 412 11.46 14.28 5.23
CA GLU A 412 10.39 15.06 4.60
C GLU A 412 10.89 16.50 4.46
N SER A 413 11.16 16.91 3.21
CA SER A 413 11.66 18.25 2.90
C SER A 413 11.57 18.50 1.40
N SER A 414 11.32 19.74 0.98
CA SER A 414 11.43 20.15 -0.43
C SER A 414 12.86 20.47 -0.87
N ASP A 415 13.80 20.66 0.07
CA ASP A 415 15.22 20.87 -0.20
C ASP A 415 16.06 20.36 0.98
N ALA A 416 16.78 19.26 0.79
CA ALA A 416 17.74 18.79 1.78
C ALA A 416 18.90 18.01 1.15
N GLU A 417 20.05 18.06 1.82
CA GLU A 417 21.14 17.10 1.62
C GLU A 417 20.99 15.96 2.63
N ILE A 418 20.98 14.73 2.12
CA ILE A 418 21.00 13.50 2.90
C ILE A 418 22.21 12.65 2.50
N ASP A 419 22.69 11.85 3.45
CA ASP A 419 23.82 10.96 3.23
C ASP A 419 23.53 9.55 3.75
N PHE A 420 24.20 8.58 3.12
CA PHE A 420 24.11 7.19 3.50
C PHE A 420 25.46 6.51 3.31
N THR A 421 26.00 5.98 4.40
CA THR A 421 27.25 5.23 4.37
C THR A 421 26.94 3.75 4.19
N LEU A 422 27.48 3.16 3.13
CA LEU A 422 27.36 1.73 2.84
C LEU A 422 28.19 0.90 3.83
N ARG A 423 27.74 -0.32 4.10
CA ARG A 423 28.50 -1.34 4.83
C ARG A 423 29.23 -2.25 3.84
N ASP A 424 30.18 -3.04 4.34
CA ASP A 424 30.81 -4.10 3.56
C ASP A 424 29.73 -5.02 2.96
N ARG A 425 29.85 -5.35 1.67
CA ARG A 425 28.91 -6.17 0.85
C ARG A 425 27.59 -5.51 0.44
N GLU A 426 27.37 -4.25 0.77
CA GLU A 426 26.26 -3.49 0.17
C GLU A 426 26.74 -2.88 -1.15
N HIS A 427 26.24 -3.41 -2.26
CA HIS A 427 26.67 -3.01 -3.61
C HIS A 427 25.54 -2.38 -4.44
N GLU A 428 24.32 -2.41 -3.93
CA GLU A 428 23.15 -1.79 -4.56
C GLU A 428 22.54 -0.77 -3.61
N LEU A 429 22.17 0.38 -4.15
CA LEU A 429 21.56 1.48 -3.41
C LEU A 429 20.42 2.08 -4.23
N TYR A 430 19.29 2.30 -3.59
CA TYR A 430 18.16 3.01 -4.15
C TYR A 430 17.89 4.27 -3.32
N LEU A 431 17.64 5.38 -4.00
CA LEU A 431 16.93 6.52 -3.42
C LEU A 431 15.45 6.38 -3.79
N VAL A 432 14.60 6.30 -2.78
CA VAL A 432 13.15 6.22 -2.94
C VAL A 432 12.56 7.58 -2.63
N VAL A 433 11.77 8.14 -3.54
CA VAL A 433 11.17 9.48 -3.41
C VAL A 433 9.67 9.40 -3.61
N VAL A 434 8.90 9.74 -2.58
CA VAL A 434 7.43 9.74 -2.57
C VAL A 434 6.89 11.15 -2.74
N GLY A 435 5.83 11.28 -3.55
CA GLY A 435 5.00 12.48 -3.59
C GLY A 435 4.17 12.59 -2.31
N ALA A 436 4.50 13.59 -1.48
CA ALA A 436 3.97 13.74 -0.13
C ALA A 436 3.28 15.09 0.04
N PRO A 437 2.18 15.34 -0.69
CA PRO A 437 1.53 16.64 -0.66
C PRO A 437 0.91 16.93 0.70
N SER A 438 0.95 18.20 1.10
CA SER A 438 0.35 18.70 2.33
C SER A 438 -1.18 18.69 2.32
N VAL A 439 -1.79 18.46 1.16
CA VAL A 439 -3.22 18.31 0.93
C VAL A 439 -3.47 17.10 0.06
N SER A 440 -4.53 16.34 0.33
CA SER A 440 -4.95 15.24 -0.51
C SER A 440 -5.81 15.74 -1.66
N HIS A 441 -5.64 15.17 -2.85
CA HIS A 441 -6.45 15.50 -4.02
C HIS A 441 -7.36 14.35 -4.41
N ASP A 442 -8.63 14.67 -4.60
CA ASP A 442 -9.60 13.73 -5.17
C ASP A 442 -9.50 13.76 -6.69
N TYR A 443 -8.78 12.78 -7.23
CA TYR A 443 -8.68 12.56 -8.67
C TYR A 443 -9.79 11.62 -9.11
N GLY A 444 -10.55 11.99 -10.15
CA GLY A 444 -11.50 11.06 -10.76
C GLY A 444 -10.82 9.80 -11.30
N ALA A 445 -11.59 8.75 -11.58
CA ALA A 445 -11.04 7.45 -12.01
C ALA A 445 -10.19 7.50 -13.30
N ALA A 446 -10.41 8.48 -14.18
CA ALA A 446 -9.70 8.65 -15.46
C ALA A 446 -8.96 10.00 -15.52
N ALA A 447 -7.92 10.17 -14.71
CA ALA A 447 -7.42 11.50 -14.35
C ALA A 447 -5.97 11.85 -14.75
N ALA A 448 -5.22 11.09 -15.56
CA ALA A 448 -3.79 11.40 -15.76
C ALA A 448 -3.47 12.84 -16.19
N GLY A 449 -4.33 13.50 -16.97
CA GLY A 449 -4.18 14.92 -17.32
C GLY A 449 -4.51 15.88 -16.17
N SER A 450 -5.31 15.47 -15.19
CA SER A 450 -5.71 16.24 -14.00
C SER A 450 -4.96 15.86 -12.72
N THR A 451 -4.15 14.81 -12.73
CA THR A 451 -3.34 14.36 -11.59
C THR A 451 -2.10 15.24 -11.46
N TYR A 452 -1.89 15.85 -10.28
CA TYR A 452 -0.67 16.61 -10.03
C TYR A 452 0.53 15.69 -9.89
N ARG A 453 1.68 16.16 -10.37
CA ARG A 453 2.97 15.48 -10.31
C ARG A 453 3.96 16.38 -9.58
N TYR A 454 4.88 15.76 -8.84
CA TYR A 454 5.83 16.45 -7.95
C TYR A 454 7.27 16.29 -8.46
N PRO A 455 7.65 17.03 -9.53
CA PRO A 455 8.97 16.89 -10.13
C PRO A 455 10.08 17.33 -9.19
N PHE A 456 11.22 16.66 -9.30
CA PHE A 456 12.38 16.92 -8.46
C PHE A 456 13.70 16.75 -9.22
N GLU A 457 14.74 17.37 -8.68
CA GLU A 457 16.11 17.26 -9.17
C GLU A 457 17.03 16.81 -8.05
N ILE A 458 18.06 16.05 -8.41
CA ILE A 458 19.06 15.52 -7.47
C ILE A 458 20.47 15.86 -7.93
N ALA A 459 21.33 16.19 -6.97
CA ALA A 459 22.78 16.13 -7.14
C ALA A 459 23.34 14.95 -6.33
N VAL A 460 24.13 14.11 -6.97
CA VAL A 460 24.66 12.86 -6.39
C VAL A 460 26.18 12.92 -6.33
N GLN A 461 26.74 12.50 -5.20
CA GLN A 461 28.18 12.28 -5.01
C GLN A 461 28.45 10.94 -4.33
N GLY A 462 29.50 10.24 -4.76
CA GLY A 462 29.88 8.93 -4.23
C GLY A 462 29.18 7.75 -4.92
N ALA A 463 28.35 8.03 -5.93
CA ALA A 463 27.66 7.03 -6.74
C ALA A 463 27.33 7.60 -8.14
N GLY A 464 27.25 6.72 -9.13
CA GLY A 464 26.58 6.99 -10.41
C GLY A 464 25.07 6.72 -10.33
N VAL A 465 24.28 7.32 -11.21
CA VAL A 465 22.85 7.02 -11.38
C VAL A 465 22.67 6.13 -12.61
N VAL A 466 21.91 5.06 -12.47
CA VAL A 466 21.56 4.20 -13.62
C VAL A 466 20.42 4.86 -14.39
N THR A 467 20.71 5.33 -15.61
CA THR A 467 19.70 5.93 -16.52
C THR A 467 19.22 4.95 -17.60
N ALA A 468 20.00 3.90 -17.85
CA ALA A 468 19.64 2.71 -18.62
C ALA A 468 20.67 1.62 -18.28
N ASP A 469 20.25 0.34 -18.29
CA ASP A 469 21.19 -0.78 -18.19
C ASP A 469 21.46 -1.38 -19.60
N PRO A 470 22.56 -0.99 -20.26
CA PRO A 470 22.88 -1.49 -21.59
C PRO A 470 23.38 -2.94 -21.60
N GLU A 471 23.77 -3.49 -20.43
CA GLU A 471 24.32 -4.84 -20.32
C GLU A 471 23.27 -5.89 -19.93
N ALA A 472 22.06 -5.44 -19.55
CA ALA A 472 20.94 -6.31 -19.27
C ALA A 472 20.64 -7.26 -20.46
N THR A 473 20.42 -8.54 -20.15
CA THR A 473 19.99 -9.57 -21.09
C THR A 473 18.75 -10.27 -20.54
N VAL A 474 17.71 -10.42 -21.36
CA VAL A 474 16.50 -11.16 -20.99
C VAL A 474 16.22 -12.22 -22.04
N GLU A 475 15.89 -13.43 -21.60
CA GLU A 475 15.60 -14.55 -22.49
C GLU A 475 14.35 -14.28 -23.34
N GLY A 476 14.41 -14.60 -24.64
CA GLY A 476 13.30 -14.39 -25.57
C GLY A 476 13.06 -12.92 -25.96
N ALA A 477 13.99 -12.02 -25.66
CA ALA A 477 13.94 -10.63 -26.08
C ALA A 477 15.32 -10.08 -26.46
N HIS A 478 15.33 -9.07 -27.34
CA HIS A 478 16.54 -8.39 -27.78
C HIS A 478 16.34 -6.87 -27.83
N ARG A 479 17.45 -6.14 -27.95
CA ARG A 479 17.47 -4.68 -28.07
C ARG A 479 17.18 -4.26 -29.52
N HIS A 480 16.24 -3.35 -29.73
CA HIS A 480 15.92 -2.82 -31.05
C HIS A 480 17.05 -1.95 -31.62
N VAL A 481 17.33 -2.07 -32.91
CA VAL A 481 18.44 -1.34 -33.58
C VAL A 481 18.28 0.18 -33.58
N ASN A 482 17.03 0.65 -33.48
CA ASN A 482 16.69 2.06 -33.44
C ASN A 482 16.05 2.39 -32.08
N GLY A 483 16.84 3.00 -31.20
CA GLY A 483 16.45 3.45 -29.86
C GLY A 483 16.89 2.54 -28.71
N GLY A 484 17.09 1.24 -28.94
CA GLY A 484 17.59 0.31 -27.92
C GLY A 484 16.56 -0.20 -26.91
N GLY A 485 15.26 -0.03 -27.15
CA GLY A 485 14.22 -0.65 -26.35
C GLY A 485 14.11 -2.17 -26.53
N TRP A 486 13.28 -2.80 -25.71
CA TRP A 486 13.14 -4.26 -25.68
C TRP A 486 12.08 -4.75 -26.67
N VAL A 487 12.42 -5.80 -27.42
CA VAL A 487 11.55 -6.43 -28.41
C VAL A 487 11.60 -7.94 -28.21
N ASP A 488 10.43 -8.57 -27.98
CA ASP A 488 10.28 -10.03 -27.95
C ASP A 488 10.71 -10.64 -29.28
N ASP A 489 11.39 -11.79 -29.24
CA ASP A 489 11.91 -12.46 -30.44
C ASP A 489 10.80 -12.91 -31.41
N ARG A 490 9.55 -12.98 -30.94
CA ARG A 490 8.35 -13.25 -31.77
C ARG A 490 7.76 -12.01 -32.42
N ALA A 491 8.12 -10.81 -31.96
CA ALA A 491 7.57 -9.56 -32.48
C ALA A 491 8.14 -9.23 -33.87
N ALA A 492 7.34 -8.57 -34.70
CA ALA A 492 7.77 -8.06 -36.01
C ALA A 492 7.83 -6.54 -35.96
N VAL A 493 9.01 -6.00 -35.63
CA VAL A 493 9.27 -4.55 -35.53
C VAL A 493 10.22 -4.14 -36.65
N ALA A 494 9.80 -3.17 -37.48
CA ALA A 494 10.63 -2.69 -38.58
C ALA A 494 11.76 -1.76 -38.07
N ASP A 495 12.94 -1.78 -38.72
CA ASP A 495 14.08 -0.92 -38.39
C ASP A 495 13.77 0.60 -38.37
N THR A 496 12.71 1.01 -39.08
CA THR A 496 12.23 2.40 -39.12
C THR A 496 11.47 2.82 -37.87
N VAL A 497 10.95 1.88 -37.09
CA VAL A 497 10.29 2.12 -35.80
C VAL A 497 11.34 2.55 -34.79
N TYR A 498 11.01 3.52 -33.94
CA TYR A 498 11.85 3.91 -32.81
C TYR A 498 11.30 3.28 -31.53
N VAL A 499 12.12 2.52 -30.80
CA VAL A 499 11.76 1.94 -29.50
C VAL A 499 12.79 2.44 -28.49
N ALA A 500 12.37 3.33 -27.59
CA ALA A 500 13.25 3.96 -26.58
C ALA A 500 13.81 2.93 -25.57
N PRO A 501 14.92 3.20 -24.88
CA PRO A 501 15.61 2.22 -24.04
C PRO A 501 14.75 1.53 -22.96
N GLY A 502 13.77 2.23 -22.38
CA GLY A 502 12.85 1.69 -21.37
C GLY A 502 11.50 1.20 -21.92
N ALA A 503 11.27 1.33 -23.22
CA ALA A 503 10.04 0.87 -23.86
C ALA A 503 10.12 -0.63 -24.21
N VAL A 504 8.96 -1.28 -24.19
CA VAL A 504 8.86 -2.74 -24.38
C VAL A 504 7.80 -3.08 -25.43
N VAL A 505 8.16 -3.99 -26.35
CA VAL A 505 7.27 -4.63 -27.31
C VAL A 505 7.28 -6.14 -27.04
N ARG A 506 6.15 -6.71 -26.62
CA ARG A 506 6.02 -8.12 -26.24
C ARG A 506 5.21 -8.94 -27.23
N GLY A 507 5.37 -10.26 -27.15
CA GLY A 507 4.55 -11.18 -27.93
C GLY A 507 4.79 -11.09 -29.43
N ALA A 508 3.77 -11.45 -30.19
CA ALA A 508 3.71 -11.38 -31.64
C ALA A 508 3.23 -10.00 -32.16
N ALA A 509 3.48 -8.92 -31.41
CA ALA A 509 3.15 -7.56 -31.82
C ALA A 509 3.81 -7.18 -33.15
N ARG A 510 3.14 -6.33 -33.95
CA ARG A 510 3.62 -5.92 -35.28
C ARG A 510 3.66 -4.40 -35.40
N LEU A 511 4.86 -3.85 -35.52
CA LEU A 511 5.09 -2.40 -35.61
C LEU A 511 5.79 -2.06 -36.93
N SER A 512 5.25 -1.08 -37.66
CA SER A 512 5.78 -0.67 -38.96
C SER A 512 5.66 0.83 -39.21
N GLY A 513 6.27 1.34 -40.29
CA GLY A 513 6.22 2.76 -40.61
C GLY A 513 7.12 3.60 -39.71
N SER A 514 6.61 4.74 -39.23
CA SER A 514 7.31 5.71 -38.38
C SER A 514 6.83 5.69 -36.93
N VAL A 515 6.33 4.53 -36.46
CA VAL A 515 5.90 4.34 -35.07
C VAL A 515 7.01 4.70 -34.09
N ARG A 516 6.65 5.36 -32.99
CA ARG A 516 7.56 5.66 -31.87
C ARG A 516 7.00 5.09 -30.59
N VAL A 517 7.79 4.31 -29.87
CA VAL A 517 7.48 3.78 -28.54
C VAL A 517 8.50 4.38 -27.56
N GLU A 518 8.05 5.15 -26.59
CA GLU A 518 8.87 6.04 -25.76
C GLU A 518 8.57 5.91 -24.26
N GLY A 519 9.47 6.39 -23.40
CA GLY A 519 9.30 6.24 -21.94
C GLY A 519 9.36 4.79 -21.50
N ARG A 520 8.39 4.37 -20.68
CA ARG A 520 8.14 2.99 -20.23
C ARG A 520 6.93 2.37 -20.94
N ALA A 521 6.57 2.90 -22.12
CA ALA A 521 5.43 2.43 -22.88
C ALA A 521 5.52 0.93 -23.19
N TRP A 522 4.38 0.25 -23.09
CA TRP A 522 4.26 -1.19 -23.27
C TRP A 522 3.33 -1.51 -24.42
N VAL A 523 3.83 -2.26 -25.42
CA VAL A 523 3.01 -2.81 -26.49
C VAL A 523 2.88 -4.31 -26.28
N ALA A 524 1.67 -4.75 -25.95
CA ALA A 524 1.38 -6.14 -25.59
C ALA A 524 1.25 -7.06 -26.81
N ASP A 525 1.10 -8.36 -26.52
CA ASP A 525 1.02 -9.42 -27.53
C ASP A 525 -0.09 -9.16 -28.57
N GLY A 526 0.20 -9.46 -29.83
CA GLY A 526 -0.76 -9.35 -30.93
C GLY A 526 -1.15 -7.93 -31.37
N ALA A 527 -0.76 -6.88 -30.66
CA ALA A 527 -1.06 -5.50 -31.04
C ALA A 527 -0.43 -5.11 -32.39
N VAL A 528 -1.16 -4.33 -33.19
CA VAL A 528 -0.73 -3.91 -34.55
C VAL A 528 -0.67 -2.39 -34.63
N LEU A 529 0.54 -1.85 -34.83
CA LEU A 529 0.82 -0.42 -34.91
C LEU A 529 1.47 -0.06 -36.25
N GLY A 530 0.97 0.99 -36.91
CA GLY A 530 1.47 1.47 -38.19
C GLY A 530 1.58 2.99 -38.29
N ASP A 531 2.05 3.47 -39.44
CA ASP A 531 2.07 4.89 -39.80
C ASP A 531 2.84 5.79 -38.80
N ALA A 532 2.20 6.78 -38.20
CA ALA A 532 2.82 7.79 -37.33
C ALA A 532 2.34 7.68 -35.87
N VAL A 533 1.95 6.48 -35.43
CA VAL A 533 1.51 6.23 -34.05
C VAL A 533 2.66 6.51 -33.07
N VAL A 534 2.34 7.20 -31.96
CA VAL A 534 3.26 7.41 -30.85
C VAL A 534 2.68 6.80 -29.58
N VAL A 535 3.42 5.91 -28.93
CA VAL A 535 3.11 5.41 -27.58
C VAL A 535 4.20 5.92 -26.66
N ARG A 536 3.86 6.59 -25.56
CA ARG A 536 4.84 7.24 -24.68
C ARG A 536 4.45 7.15 -23.21
N ASP A 537 5.31 7.70 -22.35
CA ASP A 537 5.14 7.77 -20.90
C ASP A 537 5.01 6.35 -20.31
N SER A 538 3.99 6.07 -19.49
CA SER A 538 3.74 4.74 -18.90
C SER A 538 2.60 4.01 -19.63
N ALA A 539 2.18 4.46 -20.82
CA ALA A 539 0.99 3.94 -21.50
C ALA A 539 1.11 2.48 -21.96
N VAL A 540 -0.02 1.80 -22.02
CA VAL A 540 -0.13 0.40 -22.46
C VAL A 540 -1.04 0.30 -23.69
N VAL A 541 -0.52 -0.32 -24.74
CA VAL A 541 -1.32 -0.84 -25.84
C VAL A 541 -1.59 -2.31 -25.56
N ALA A 542 -2.84 -2.63 -25.22
CA ALA A 542 -3.29 -3.96 -24.85
C ALA A 542 -3.36 -4.90 -26.07
N PRO A 543 -3.44 -6.23 -25.85
CA PRO A 543 -3.62 -7.21 -26.90
C PRO A 543 -4.85 -6.91 -27.76
N GLY A 544 -4.75 -7.25 -29.05
CA GLY A 544 -5.84 -7.04 -30.02
C GLY A 544 -6.01 -5.58 -30.50
N ALA A 545 -5.32 -4.60 -29.91
CA ALA A 545 -5.37 -3.22 -30.38
C ALA A 545 -4.79 -3.08 -31.81
N SER A 546 -5.42 -2.23 -32.62
CA SER A 546 -4.98 -1.94 -33.99
C SER A 546 -4.95 -0.43 -34.24
N LEU A 547 -3.77 0.16 -34.14
CA LEU A 547 -3.57 1.61 -34.23
C LEU A 547 -2.81 2.00 -35.50
N GLY A 548 -3.28 3.03 -36.20
CA GLY A 548 -2.63 3.58 -37.38
C GLY A 548 -2.81 5.09 -37.50
N GLY A 549 -2.43 5.67 -38.64
CA GLY A 549 -2.55 7.10 -38.90
C GLY A 549 -1.84 7.98 -37.87
N ASP A 550 -2.59 8.90 -37.26
CA ASP A 550 -2.11 9.92 -36.31
C ASP A 550 -2.72 9.70 -34.91
N VAL A 551 -2.32 8.60 -34.25
CA VAL A 551 -2.72 8.28 -32.88
C VAL A 551 -1.56 8.54 -31.91
N VAL A 552 -1.85 9.15 -30.76
CA VAL A 552 -0.93 9.17 -29.62
C VAL A 552 -1.60 8.49 -28.44
N VAL A 553 -0.89 7.56 -27.82
CA VAL A 553 -1.23 6.96 -26.52
C VAL A 553 -0.14 7.38 -25.54
N GLY A 554 -0.52 8.00 -24.41
CA GLY A 554 0.43 8.57 -23.46
C GLY A 554 -0.13 8.66 -22.06
N GLY A 555 0.57 9.38 -21.17
CA GLY A 555 0.21 9.47 -19.76
C GLY A 555 0.13 8.08 -19.12
N ASP A 556 -1.03 7.78 -18.53
CA ASP A 556 -1.32 6.49 -17.93
C ASP A 556 -2.28 5.62 -18.74
N ALA A 557 -2.58 5.98 -19.99
CA ALA A 557 -3.63 5.34 -20.79
C ALA A 557 -3.37 3.84 -21.05
N VAL A 558 -4.45 3.05 -21.00
CA VAL A 558 -4.50 1.66 -21.45
C VAL A 558 -5.53 1.56 -22.58
N VAL A 559 -5.11 1.10 -23.77
CA VAL A 559 -6.01 1.04 -24.94
C VAL A 559 -6.03 -0.35 -25.58
N SER A 560 -7.23 -0.87 -25.86
CA SER A 560 -7.47 -2.14 -26.57
C SER A 560 -8.20 -1.96 -27.92
N LEU A 561 -8.36 -0.71 -28.36
CA LEU A 561 -9.25 -0.33 -29.46
C LEU A 561 -8.58 -0.35 -30.85
N THR A 562 -9.41 -0.26 -31.89
CA THR A 562 -8.96 0.00 -33.28
C THR A 562 -9.15 1.48 -33.63
N CYS A 563 -8.10 2.18 -34.04
CA CYS A 563 -8.19 3.61 -34.34
C CYS A 563 -7.13 4.14 -35.31
N THR A 564 -7.46 5.23 -36.01
CA THR A 564 -6.57 5.86 -37.00
C THR A 564 -6.23 7.33 -36.69
N ALA A 565 -6.86 7.93 -35.69
CA ALA A 565 -6.59 9.29 -35.25
C ALA A 565 -7.03 9.50 -33.80
N GLY A 566 -6.31 10.34 -33.06
CA GLY A 566 -6.72 10.79 -31.72
C GLY A 566 -5.57 10.82 -30.72
N ARG A 567 -5.86 11.32 -29.52
CA ARG A 567 -4.95 11.34 -28.36
C ARG A 567 -5.66 10.71 -27.17
N TYR A 568 -5.03 9.71 -26.57
CA TYR A 568 -5.52 8.96 -25.40
C TYR A 568 -4.45 9.10 -24.32
N LEU A 569 -4.70 9.93 -23.32
CA LEU A 569 -3.70 10.32 -22.33
C LEU A 569 -4.05 9.89 -20.90
N ALA A 570 -5.28 9.39 -20.69
CA ALA A 570 -5.79 8.91 -19.41
C ALA A 570 -6.28 7.46 -19.50
N ASN A 571 -6.25 6.75 -18.38
CA ASN A 571 -6.82 5.43 -18.20
C ASN A 571 -8.37 5.44 -18.23
N ASP A 572 -8.93 5.70 -19.42
CA ASP A 572 -10.36 5.56 -19.72
C ASP A 572 -10.55 4.44 -20.73
N THR A 573 -10.77 3.23 -20.23
CA THR A 573 -10.98 2.03 -21.05
C THR A 573 -12.31 2.04 -21.79
N SER A 574 -13.25 2.92 -21.41
CA SER A 574 -14.54 3.07 -22.06
C SER A 574 -14.49 3.99 -23.29
N ARG A 575 -13.40 4.77 -23.44
CA ARG A 575 -13.29 5.79 -24.47
C ARG A 575 -13.20 5.15 -25.87
N PRO A 576 -14.16 5.43 -26.78
CA PRO A 576 -14.13 4.88 -28.13
C PRO A 576 -13.11 5.62 -29.01
N CYS A 577 -12.89 5.11 -30.23
CA CYS A 577 -12.12 5.85 -31.24
C CYS A 577 -12.88 7.12 -31.68
N ASP A 578 -12.58 8.26 -31.07
CA ASP A 578 -13.30 9.53 -31.23
C ASP A 578 -12.52 10.59 -32.01
N GLY A 579 -11.23 10.38 -32.27
CA GLY A 579 -10.36 11.38 -32.90
C GLY A 579 -10.09 12.61 -32.03
N GLY A 580 -10.37 12.53 -30.73
CA GLY A 580 -10.23 13.62 -29.77
C GLY A 580 -8.79 14.07 -29.58
N ILE A 581 -8.62 15.31 -29.09
CA ILE A 581 -7.31 15.93 -28.88
C ILE A 581 -6.64 15.52 -27.55
N GLY A 582 -7.31 14.70 -26.75
CA GLY A 582 -6.86 14.29 -25.43
C GLY A 582 -7.18 15.32 -24.36
N GLU A 583 -6.96 14.91 -23.12
CA GLU A 583 -7.17 15.69 -21.92
C GLU A 583 -6.06 16.74 -21.77
N PRO A 584 -6.36 17.98 -21.34
CA PRO A 584 -5.31 18.94 -21.00
C PRO A 584 -4.50 18.41 -19.81
N ASP A 585 -3.19 18.63 -19.83
CA ASP A 585 -2.31 18.34 -18.70
C ASP A 585 -2.27 19.57 -17.76
N VAL A 586 -2.65 19.37 -16.49
CA VAL A 586 -2.59 20.40 -15.44
C VAL A 586 -1.17 20.71 -15.01
N ASN A 587 -0.22 19.82 -15.31
CA ASN A 587 1.17 19.96 -14.91
C ASN A 587 1.91 20.87 -15.89
N GLU A 588 2.24 22.08 -15.45
CA GLU A 588 3.07 22.99 -16.24
C GLU A 588 4.52 22.47 -16.34
N PRO A 589 5.19 22.63 -17.50
CA PRO A 589 6.60 22.31 -17.61
C PRO A 589 7.45 23.11 -16.62
N VAL A 590 8.21 22.40 -15.79
CA VAL A 590 9.12 23.05 -14.83
C VAL A 590 10.40 23.53 -15.49
N THR A 591 10.91 24.67 -15.01
CA THR A 591 12.23 25.18 -15.43
C THR A 591 13.30 24.56 -14.54
N PRO A 592 14.32 23.88 -15.09
CA PRO A 592 15.36 23.25 -14.29
C PRO A 592 16.09 24.24 -13.36
N PHE A 593 16.47 23.78 -12.17
CA PHE A 593 17.25 24.57 -11.23
C PHE A 593 18.63 24.92 -11.81
N ALA A 594 19.22 26.03 -11.36
CA ALA A 594 20.60 26.32 -11.70
C ALA A 594 21.53 25.32 -10.99
N ALA A 595 22.64 24.93 -11.62
CA ALA A 595 23.60 24.00 -10.98
C ALA A 595 24.08 24.44 -9.58
N ALA A 596 24.13 25.76 -9.32
CA ALA A 596 24.47 26.32 -8.01
C ALA A 596 23.45 25.98 -6.91
N ASP A 597 22.18 25.86 -7.28
CA ASP A 597 21.05 25.54 -6.38
C ASP A 597 21.07 24.09 -5.90
N LEU A 598 21.71 23.20 -6.67
CA LEU A 598 21.87 21.78 -6.37
C LEU A 598 23.27 21.46 -5.80
N THR A 599 24.01 22.48 -5.36
CA THR A 599 25.34 22.23 -4.79
C THR A 599 25.24 21.46 -3.47
N LEU A 600 25.99 20.35 -3.43
CA LEU A 600 26.27 19.63 -2.20
C LEU A 600 27.21 20.46 -1.32
N GLY A 601 26.92 20.50 -0.02
CA GLY A 601 27.76 21.14 0.97
C GLY A 601 29.16 20.53 0.98
N ALA A 602 30.15 21.31 1.43
CA ALA A 602 31.38 20.71 1.94
C ALA A 602 30.94 19.83 3.12
N GLY A 603 30.95 18.51 2.94
CA GLY A 603 30.46 17.57 3.94
C GLY A 603 31.13 17.82 5.30
N PRO A 604 30.62 17.24 6.40
CA PRO A 604 31.25 17.40 7.70
C PRO A 604 32.75 17.12 7.56
N THR A 605 33.59 18.12 7.86
CA THR A 605 35.03 17.89 7.96
C THR A 605 35.17 16.75 8.97
N PRO A 606 35.83 15.63 8.63
CA PRO A 606 35.95 14.51 9.55
C PRO A 606 36.51 15.08 10.85
N SER A 607 35.67 15.13 11.88
CA SER A 607 36.13 15.47 13.22
C SER A 607 37.18 14.42 13.54
N PRO A 608 38.43 14.80 13.87
CA PRO A 608 39.47 13.81 14.11
C PRO A 608 38.95 12.84 15.15
N VAL A 609 38.87 11.57 14.77
CA VAL A 609 38.51 10.47 15.67
C VAL A 609 39.34 10.68 16.94
N PRO A 610 38.74 10.84 18.13
CA PRO A 610 39.53 10.92 19.34
C PRO A 610 40.30 9.61 19.44
N THR A 611 41.62 9.70 19.26
CA THR A 611 42.54 8.57 19.41
C THR A 611 42.27 7.94 20.77
N ALA A 612 41.63 6.76 20.77
CA ALA A 612 41.51 5.95 21.97
C ALA A 612 42.93 5.67 22.49
N PRO A 613 43.24 5.93 23.77
CA PRO A 613 44.55 5.62 24.30
C PRO A 613 44.73 4.10 24.29
N GLU A 614 45.70 3.66 23.48
CA GLU A 614 46.21 2.30 23.45
C GLU A 614 46.65 1.91 24.86
N THR A 615 45.92 1.01 25.51
CA THR A 615 46.34 0.39 26.76
C THR A 615 46.46 -1.11 26.54
N GLU A 616 47.71 -1.54 26.39
CA GLU A 616 48.16 -2.92 26.44
C GLU A 616 47.78 -3.57 27.79
N PRO A 617 47.43 -4.87 27.84
CA PRO A 617 46.89 -5.50 29.03
C PRO A 617 48.01 -6.07 29.91
N THR A 618 47.95 -5.86 31.24
CA THR A 618 48.69 -6.70 32.20
C THR A 618 47.96 -6.79 33.55
N ALA A 619 47.31 -7.95 33.73
CA ALA A 619 47.31 -8.83 34.91
C ALA A 619 46.93 -8.32 36.33
N THR A 620 45.80 -8.89 36.80
CA THR A 620 45.63 -9.67 38.05
C THR A 620 45.11 -8.95 39.33
N PRO A 621 44.19 -9.59 40.10
CA PRO A 621 43.17 -8.91 40.91
C PRO A 621 43.53 -8.81 42.40
N SER A 622 42.95 -7.85 43.12
CA SER A 622 42.86 -7.92 44.59
C SER A 622 41.76 -7.05 45.20
N ALA A 623 40.78 -7.73 45.78
CA ALA A 623 39.86 -7.45 46.90
C ALA A 623 39.49 -6.02 47.35
N ALA A 624 38.18 -5.86 47.59
CA ALA A 624 37.48 -4.85 48.40
C ALA A 624 38.01 -4.79 49.86
N PRO A 625 37.76 -3.75 50.70
CA PRO A 625 36.39 -3.40 51.15
C PRO A 625 36.10 -1.94 51.63
N THR A 626 34.80 -1.69 51.89
CA THR A 626 34.17 -0.81 52.91
C THR A 626 33.99 0.70 52.69
N ALA A 627 32.71 1.13 52.81
CA ALA A 627 32.20 2.49 53.05
C ALA A 627 32.38 2.90 54.54
N PRO A 628 31.73 3.96 55.11
CA PRO A 628 30.98 5.11 54.56
C PRO A 628 31.34 6.47 55.24
N GLY A 629 30.71 7.60 54.84
CA GLY A 629 30.50 8.72 55.79
C GLY A 629 30.30 10.14 55.23
N ALA A 630 29.04 10.59 55.29
CA ALA A 630 28.56 11.91 55.72
C ALA A 630 28.78 13.21 54.89
N SER A 631 27.64 13.77 54.45
CA SER A 631 27.32 15.22 54.31
C SER A 631 27.46 15.96 55.66
N PRO A 632 27.44 17.33 55.80
CA PRO A 632 26.50 18.33 55.23
C PRO A 632 27.23 19.63 54.73
N THR A 633 26.64 20.69 54.17
CA THR A 633 25.66 21.64 54.74
C THR A 633 25.47 22.81 53.73
N SER A 634 24.24 23.33 53.56
CA SER A 634 23.93 24.65 52.94
C SER A 634 24.10 25.81 53.94
N PRO A 635 24.09 27.09 53.51
CA PRO A 635 22.87 27.92 53.61
C PRO A 635 22.69 28.96 52.46
N ALA A 636 21.45 29.25 51.99
CA ALA A 636 20.53 30.36 52.36
C ALA A 636 21.05 31.78 52.00
N ARG A 637 20.29 32.84 51.61
CA ARG A 637 18.85 33.18 51.58
C ARG A 637 18.69 34.60 50.97
N GLN A 638 17.45 34.93 50.53
CA GLN A 638 16.73 36.24 50.61
C GLN A 638 16.84 37.33 49.52
N GLY A 639 15.65 37.74 49.03
CA GLY A 639 15.28 39.16 48.84
C GLY A 639 14.32 39.47 47.67
N GLY A 640 13.02 39.67 47.94
CA GLY A 640 12.13 40.56 47.15
C GLY A 640 11.78 41.80 47.99
N PRO A 641 10.71 42.60 47.76
CA PRO A 641 9.85 42.82 46.57
C PRO A 641 9.65 44.35 46.25
N THR A 642 8.84 44.71 45.24
CA THR A 642 7.75 45.74 45.30
C THR A 642 7.04 45.92 43.94
N ALA A 643 5.76 46.28 44.01
CA ALA A 643 4.73 46.30 42.97
C ALA A 643 4.48 47.70 42.35
N ASP A 644 3.90 47.74 41.13
CA ASP A 644 2.84 48.68 40.75
C ASP A 644 2.07 48.20 39.50
N SER A 645 0.79 48.56 39.40
CA SER A 645 -0.21 48.25 38.34
C SER A 645 -0.96 49.57 38.00
N PRO A 646 -1.91 49.71 37.02
CA PRO A 646 -2.50 48.75 36.08
C PRO A 646 -2.79 49.28 34.62
N GLY A 647 -3.25 48.38 33.72
CA GLY A 647 -4.34 48.64 32.75
C GLY A 647 -4.03 48.67 31.23
N GLY A 648 -4.61 47.71 30.46
CA GLY A 648 -4.87 47.90 29.02
C GLY A 648 -4.95 46.66 28.10
N ARG A 649 -6.16 46.09 27.96
CA ARG A 649 -6.79 45.48 26.75
C ARG A 649 -6.10 44.31 26.00
N GLU A 650 -6.67 43.11 26.17
CA GLU A 650 -6.34 41.85 25.47
C GLU A 650 -6.97 41.73 24.07
N THR A 651 -6.23 41.12 23.14
CA THR A 651 -6.73 40.44 21.92
C THR A 651 -5.85 39.21 21.61
N GLY A 652 -6.44 38.00 21.64
CA GLY A 652 -6.25 36.87 20.72
C GLY A 652 -5.09 35.87 20.90
N GLN A 653 -5.39 34.63 21.30
CA GLN A 653 -4.65 33.40 20.92
C GLN A 653 -5.57 32.15 21.06
N PRO A 654 -5.46 31.09 20.20
CA PRO A 654 -6.50 30.06 20.03
C PRO A 654 -6.39 28.82 20.93
N SER A 655 -7.54 28.18 21.14
CA SER A 655 -7.79 26.98 21.96
C SER A 655 -7.75 25.69 21.13
N GLY A 656 -7.22 24.59 21.71
CA GLY A 656 -6.92 23.30 21.04
C GLY A 656 -8.07 22.28 20.90
N PRO A 657 -7.82 21.10 20.31
CA PRO A 657 -8.84 20.11 19.96
C PRO A 657 -9.01 18.96 20.99
N PRO A 658 -10.18 18.29 21.05
CA PRO A 658 -10.50 17.17 21.96
C PRO A 658 -10.32 15.76 21.33
N THR A 659 -10.31 14.74 22.21
CA THR A 659 -9.95 13.31 22.02
C THR A 659 -11.13 12.33 21.79
N GLY A 660 -11.00 11.42 20.80
CA GLY A 660 -10.93 9.94 20.90
C GLY A 660 -12.13 9.04 21.29
N GLY A 661 -12.25 7.88 20.61
CA GLY A 661 -12.89 6.63 21.08
C GLY A 661 -12.39 5.38 20.30
N GLY A 662 -12.03 4.28 21.01
CA GLY A 662 -11.59 2.97 20.46
C GLY A 662 -11.18 1.92 21.53
N VAL A 663 -11.31 0.61 21.24
CA VAL A 663 -11.34 -0.61 22.13
C VAL A 663 -10.04 -1.48 22.07
N ASP A 664 -9.84 -2.45 22.98
CA ASP A 664 -8.59 -3.21 23.35
C ASP A 664 -8.07 -4.36 22.40
N PRO A 665 -6.75 -4.71 22.43
CA PRO A 665 -6.02 -5.62 21.50
C PRO A 665 -5.83 -7.12 21.92
N PRO A 666 -5.41 -8.04 21.00
CA PRO A 666 -5.28 -9.50 21.22
C PRO A 666 -3.91 -10.03 21.77
N ASP A 667 -3.87 -11.32 22.19
CA ASP A 667 -2.79 -11.97 22.98
C ASP A 667 -1.50 -12.36 22.21
N PRO A 668 -0.29 -12.27 22.83
CA PRO A 668 1.03 -12.35 22.16
C PRO A 668 1.64 -13.75 21.95
N VAL A 669 2.38 -13.92 20.84
CA VAL A 669 3.37 -15.01 20.60
C VAL A 669 4.70 -14.67 21.30
N ALA A 670 5.46 -15.67 21.78
CA ALA A 670 6.70 -15.46 22.54
C ALA A 670 7.73 -14.57 21.80
N ALA A 671 8.02 -13.42 22.39
CA ALA A 671 8.80 -12.33 21.82
C ALA A 671 10.27 -12.66 21.52
N GLY A 672 10.73 -12.34 20.30
CA GLY A 672 12.16 -12.33 19.93
C GLY A 672 12.98 -11.21 20.59
N CYS A 673 12.39 -10.45 21.51
CA CYS A 673 13.01 -9.38 22.29
C CYS A 673 12.33 -9.22 23.65
N THR A 674 12.94 -8.47 24.56
CA THR A 674 12.34 -8.06 25.83
C THR A 674 12.43 -6.55 25.98
N ALA A 675 11.49 -5.93 26.69
CA ALA A 675 11.53 -4.50 26.98
C ALA A 675 11.27 -4.25 28.46
N THR A 676 11.96 -3.25 29.03
CA THR A 676 11.74 -2.80 30.41
C THR A 676 11.49 -1.30 30.44
N TYR A 677 10.48 -0.85 31.20
CA TYR A 677 10.14 0.56 31.38
C TYR A 677 10.57 1.04 32.77
N THR A 678 11.12 2.25 32.83
CA THR A 678 11.38 2.97 34.09
C THR A 678 10.86 4.40 33.99
N ALA A 679 10.34 4.95 35.08
CA ALA A 679 9.81 6.31 35.11
C ALA A 679 10.55 7.20 36.12
N LYS A 680 10.89 8.42 35.72
CA LYS A 680 11.25 9.53 36.63
C LYS A 680 10.09 10.52 36.67
N THR A 681 9.70 10.96 37.85
CA THR A 681 8.48 11.76 38.02
C THR A 681 8.75 13.06 38.75
N TRP A 682 7.91 14.05 38.46
CA TRP A 682 7.87 15.34 39.16
C TRP A 682 6.42 15.85 39.20
N PRO A 683 6.10 16.86 40.01
CA PRO A 683 4.75 17.41 40.06
C PRO A 683 4.28 17.83 38.66
N GLY A 684 3.23 17.15 38.15
CA GLY A 684 2.62 17.42 36.84
C GLY A 684 3.25 16.70 35.64
N GLY A 685 4.28 15.85 35.82
CA GLY A 685 4.92 15.18 34.68
C GLY A 685 5.78 13.97 34.99
N PHE A 686 6.16 13.26 33.92
CA PHE A 686 7.03 12.10 33.97
C PHE A 686 7.96 12.02 32.76
N GLN A 687 9.05 11.28 32.93
CA GLN A 687 9.95 10.82 31.89
C GLN A 687 10.01 9.29 31.95
N GLY A 688 9.52 8.64 30.90
CA GLY A 688 9.66 7.21 30.67
C GLY A 688 10.96 6.88 29.94
N THR A 689 11.69 5.87 30.39
CA THR A 689 12.82 5.28 29.69
C THR A 689 12.54 3.80 29.49
N ILE A 690 12.54 3.38 28.23
CA ILE A 690 12.36 1.99 27.83
C ILE A 690 13.71 1.45 27.35
N VAL A 691 14.10 0.29 27.87
CA VAL A 691 15.28 -0.45 27.40
C VAL A 691 14.78 -1.71 26.72
N LEU A 692 15.02 -1.79 25.41
CA LEU A 692 14.70 -2.95 24.59
C LEU A 692 15.97 -3.80 24.43
N THR A 693 15.85 -5.12 24.56
CA THR A 693 16.94 -6.09 24.42
C THR A 693 16.58 -7.17 23.42
N ALA A 694 17.42 -7.35 22.41
CA ALA A 694 17.24 -8.37 21.38
C ALA A 694 17.49 -9.78 21.92
N GLY A 695 16.71 -10.75 21.41
CA GLY A 695 16.93 -12.17 21.65
C GLY A 695 18.17 -12.71 20.95
N SER A 696 18.32 -14.04 20.91
CA SER A 696 19.51 -14.72 20.37
C SER A 696 19.71 -14.57 18.86
N GLU A 697 18.67 -14.17 18.13
CA GLU A 697 18.73 -13.97 16.67
C GLU A 697 18.94 -12.50 16.27
N GLY A 698 19.00 -11.58 17.23
CA GLY A 698 18.95 -10.14 16.94
C GLY A 698 17.56 -9.67 16.50
N LEU A 699 17.47 -8.38 16.21
CA LEU A 699 16.30 -7.72 15.65
C LEU A 699 16.74 -6.98 14.39
N GLN A 700 15.83 -6.90 13.42
CA GLN A 700 15.97 -6.05 12.22
C GLN A 700 14.98 -4.89 12.27
N ALA A 701 13.79 -5.13 12.80
CA ALA A 701 12.84 -4.14 13.26
C ALA A 701 12.21 -4.60 14.58
N TRP A 702 11.55 -3.67 15.27
CA TRP A 702 10.84 -3.98 16.51
C TRP A 702 9.64 -3.08 16.72
N THR A 703 8.65 -3.65 17.40
CA THR A 703 7.48 -2.94 17.89
C THR A 703 7.35 -3.18 19.39
N LEU A 704 6.91 -2.15 20.10
CA LEU A 704 6.63 -2.11 21.51
C LEU A 704 5.16 -1.82 21.69
N THR A 705 4.52 -2.45 22.66
CA THR A 705 3.16 -2.10 23.05
C THR A 705 3.05 -1.99 24.56
N TRP A 706 2.35 -0.96 25.04
CA TRP A 706 2.06 -0.78 26.46
C TRP A 706 0.81 0.06 26.67
N THR A 707 0.24 0.00 27.88
CA THR A 707 -0.91 0.83 28.26
C THR A 707 -0.46 1.92 29.22
N LEU A 708 -0.67 3.19 28.86
CA LEU A 708 -0.48 4.33 29.75
C LEU A 708 -1.43 4.25 30.94
N PRO A 709 -0.91 4.42 32.17
CA PRO A 709 -1.75 4.60 33.35
C PRO A 709 -2.71 5.79 33.21
N GLU A 710 -3.91 5.66 33.77
CA GLU A 710 -4.89 6.75 33.82
C GLU A 710 -4.27 8.01 34.45
N GLY A 711 -4.45 9.17 33.80
CA GLY A 711 -3.87 10.44 34.22
C GLY A 711 -2.46 10.71 33.66
N GLN A 712 -1.86 9.79 32.90
CA GLN A 712 -0.66 10.07 32.11
C GLN A 712 -1.01 10.44 30.66
N GLN A 713 -0.24 11.36 30.06
CA GLN A 713 -0.25 11.63 28.62
C GLN A 713 1.18 11.84 28.13
N ILE A 714 1.53 11.23 26.99
CA ILE A 714 2.83 11.45 26.36
C ILE A 714 2.78 12.75 25.55
N THR A 715 3.79 13.60 25.72
CA THR A 715 3.95 14.87 25.01
C THR A 715 5.13 14.88 24.04
N GLU A 716 6.17 14.09 24.31
CA GLU A 716 7.36 13.98 23.45
C GLU A 716 7.94 12.56 23.51
N ALA A 717 8.66 12.16 22.47
CA ALA A 717 9.38 10.89 22.42
C ALA A 717 10.74 11.05 21.73
N TRP A 718 11.69 10.17 22.04
CA TRP A 718 12.97 10.08 21.35
C TRP A 718 13.39 8.63 21.15
N ALA A 719 14.08 8.37 20.03
CA ALA A 719 14.52 7.04 19.61
C ALA A 719 13.37 6.00 19.54
N VAL A 720 12.12 6.46 19.44
CA VAL A 720 10.93 5.65 19.24
C VAL A 720 9.89 6.50 18.54
N MET A 721 9.21 5.91 17.57
CA MET A 721 8.03 6.50 16.94
C MET A 721 6.80 5.97 17.65
N LEU A 722 5.88 6.84 18.06
CA LEU A 722 4.72 6.44 18.84
C LEU A 722 3.42 6.53 18.04
N GLY A 723 2.57 5.52 18.20
CA GLY A 723 1.13 5.60 17.97
C GLY A 723 0.41 5.49 19.32
N THR A 724 -0.65 6.26 19.53
CA THR A 724 -1.46 6.17 20.75
C THR A 724 -2.93 6.08 20.43
N ARG A 725 -3.61 5.04 20.93
CA ARG A 725 -5.05 4.85 20.81
C ARG A 725 -5.66 4.68 22.20
N GLY A 726 -6.35 5.71 22.68
CA GLY A 726 -6.80 5.77 24.08
C GLY A 726 -5.60 5.75 25.03
N SER A 727 -5.57 4.78 25.95
CA SER A 727 -4.40 4.52 26.81
C SER A 727 -3.39 3.56 26.18
N SER A 728 -3.71 2.88 25.08
CA SER A 728 -2.76 2.00 24.40
C SER A 728 -1.72 2.82 23.64
N VAL A 729 -0.45 2.43 23.76
CA VAL A 729 0.68 3.03 23.07
C VAL A 729 1.41 1.95 22.32
N THR A 730 1.61 2.18 21.03
CA THR A 730 2.54 1.43 20.18
C THR A 730 3.80 2.26 20.00
N GLY A 731 4.96 1.62 20.06
CA GLY A 731 6.25 2.25 19.86
C GLY A 731 7.07 1.45 18.86
N GLU A 732 7.60 2.08 17.84
CA GLU A 732 8.33 1.40 16.77
C GLU A 732 9.73 1.96 16.63
N ASN A 733 10.59 1.16 15.99
CA ASN A 733 11.92 1.61 15.68
C ASN A 733 11.87 2.86 14.80
N THR A 734 12.67 3.85 15.19
CA THR A 734 13.16 4.79 14.20
C THR A 734 14.04 4.03 13.22
N SER A 735 14.16 4.54 12.01
CA SER A 735 14.96 3.90 10.95
C SER A 735 16.41 3.57 11.33
N TRP A 736 17.04 4.31 12.24
CA TRP A 736 18.43 4.09 12.62
C TRP A 736 18.60 3.07 13.74
N ASN A 737 17.52 2.68 14.43
CA ASN A 737 17.59 1.77 15.59
C ASN A 737 16.75 0.50 15.48
N GLY A 738 16.28 0.14 14.28
CA GLY A 738 15.59 -1.14 14.06
C GLY A 738 16.50 -2.35 14.25
N THR A 739 17.71 -2.30 13.69
CA THR A 739 18.68 -3.39 13.83
C THR A 739 19.33 -3.38 15.21
N VAL A 740 19.08 -4.43 15.99
CA VAL A 740 19.71 -4.64 17.30
C VAL A 740 20.38 -6.01 17.29
N ALA A 741 21.71 -6.06 17.37
CA ALA A 741 22.45 -7.31 17.35
C ALA A 741 22.03 -8.24 18.50
N ALA A 742 22.19 -9.56 18.32
CA ALA A 742 21.78 -10.56 19.30
C ALA A 742 22.30 -10.26 20.71
N GLY A 743 21.38 -10.23 21.69
CA GLY A 743 21.68 -9.92 23.08
C GLY A 743 22.08 -8.48 23.39
N GLN A 744 22.08 -7.56 22.41
CA GLN A 744 22.32 -6.13 22.64
C GLN A 744 21.02 -5.41 23.04
N SER A 745 21.20 -4.22 23.61
CA SER A 745 20.08 -3.38 24.05
C SER A 745 20.18 -1.96 23.47
N ILE A 746 19.01 -1.34 23.30
CA ILE A 746 18.87 0.09 22.96
C ILE A 746 17.97 0.77 23.98
N SER A 747 18.13 2.08 24.14
CA SER A 747 17.33 2.90 25.04
C SER A 747 16.53 3.93 24.26
N LEU A 748 15.24 3.98 24.55
CA LEU A 748 14.27 4.92 24.01
C LEU A 748 13.49 5.57 25.15
N GLY A 749 12.73 6.62 24.87
CA GLY A 749 11.94 7.20 25.93
C GLY A 749 10.92 8.22 25.50
N VAL A 750 10.15 8.62 26.50
CA VAL A 750 8.97 9.46 26.38
C VAL A 750 8.96 10.48 27.51
N ASN A 751 8.53 11.71 27.22
CA ASN A 751 8.16 12.70 28.24
C ASN A 751 6.65 12.87 28.20
N GLY A 752 6.06 13.18 29.36
CA GLY A 752 4.62 13.35 29.44
C GLY A 752 4.15 14.11 30.66
N THR A 753 2.86 14.42 30.68
CA THR A 753 2.16 14.97 31.84
C THR A 753 1.61 13.83 32.70
N ALA A 754 1.48 14.08 34.01
CA ALA A 754 0.94 13.10 34.94
C ALA A 754 0.06 13.80 36.01
N GLU A 755 -1.14 13.27 36.24
CA GLU A 755 -2.04 13.73 37.30
C GLU A 755 -1.83 12.97 38.61
N GLY A 756 -1.71 13.69 39.72
CA GLY A 756 -1.51 13.09 41.04
C GLY A 756 -0.30 12.15 41.08
N ASP A 757 -0.49 10.94 41.62
CA ASP A 757 0.58 9.93 41.72
C ASP A 757 0.70 9.06 40.47
N SER A 758 -0.09 9.31 39.41
CA SER A 758 -0.12 8.49 38.18
C SER A 758 1.26 8.37 37.54
N GLY A 759 2.10 9.41 37.59
CA GLY A 759 3.45 9.38 37.03
C GLY A 759 4.33 8.27 37.59
N SER A 760 4.07 7.83 38.84
CA SER A 760 4.85 6.79 39.50
C SER A 760 4.41 5.37 39.13
N VAL A 761 3.33 5.23 38.37
CA VAL A 761 2.87 3.94 37.84
C VAL A 761 3.66 3.62 36.57
N VAL A 762 4.33 2.46 36.59
CA VAL A 762 5.18 2.00 35.48
C VAL A 762 4.40 0.94 34.67
N PRO A 763 4.16 1.15 33.37
CA PRO A 763 3.46 0.19 32.54
C PRO A 763 4.35 -1.01 32.18
N ALA A 764 3.72 -2.16 31.93
CA ALA A 764 4.40 -3.30 31.32
C ALA A 764 4.51 -3.04 29.81
N VAL A 765 5.70 -3.27 29.26
CA VAL A 765 5.96 -3.11 27.82
C VAL A 765 6.20 -4.48 27.21
N THR A 766 5.41 -4.81 26.21
CA THR A 766 5.62 -5.98 25.36
C THR A 766 6.50 -5.56 24.20
N CYS A 767 7.44 -6.43 23.82
CA CYS A 767 8.27 -6.23 22.63
C CYS A 767 7.97 -7.34 21.63
N THR A 768 7.87 -6.99 20.36
CA THR A 768 7.70 -7.95 19.27
C THR A 768 8.77 -7.66 18.22
N ARG A 769 9.39 -8.72 17.71
CA ARG A 769 10.26 -8.61 16.55
C ARG A 769 9.38 -8.47 15.31
N THR A 770 9.58 -7.40 14.54
CA THR A 770 9.02 -7.23 13.20
C THR A 770 10.09 -7.59 12.17
N ARG A 771 9.67 -8.05 10.98
CA ARG A 771 10.62 -8.48 9.94
C ARG A 771 11.32 -7.29 9.30
#